data_AF-A0A1X2EYL4-F1
#
_entry.id   AF-A0A1X2EYL4-F1
#
_cell.length_a   1.000
_cell.length_b   1.000
_cell.length_c   1.000
_cell.angle_alpha   90.00
_cell.angle_beta   90.00
_cell.angle_gamma   90.00
#
_symmetry.space_group_name_H-M   'P 1'
#
loop_
_entity.id
_entity.type
_entity.pdbx_description
1 polymer ?
#
loop_
_entity_poly.entity_id
_entity_poly.type
_entity_poly.pdbx_seq_one_letter_code
_entity_poly.pdbx_strand_id
1 'polypeptide(L)'
;MSFVVASLELISAGAGDLARIGSAVSAANAAAVGPTGQLLAAGADEVSVALTALFQTHATDYRVISNRAAKYYGQLLNTLNQNATAYARAEAANVSPLQAAQAAAVNALDALNAPTHALLGRPLIGNGANGAPGTGAPGEAGGILIGNGGNGGSGAVGGDGGHGGAGGWLLGSGGAGGSGGIGETRGGAGGVGGLLGVGGTGGTGGYNISGVGGTGGAGGNSWLFGTGGAGGMGGQGSIGGSGGNGGAGGWFGGTGGNGGGGGAGTTTVGGNGGGGGSGGLLGGAGGQGGLGGFGYTSGSAGGAGGTGGLFAGVGGTGGNGGVGFLETGGNGGIGGSGGAFSNGGTGGNGGAGITAGGHGGAGGCGGLLGTGGAGGSGGAALQVGGDGGPGGTAGWLIGDGGAGGIGGQGRTNGGAGGAGGDGGMLVGSGGGGGPGATALSNTGSHGFGGSGGPGGNAGIWYGSGGSGGAGGFGPQGDGGPGGHGGNAALIGNGGNGGDGGSSTPGAGGAGGIGGNARLIGTAGSGGNGGYGPTIGNSGANGAGGPLQGAFDVVNAPAEALLGQPLIANGANGTPGTGAPGQPGGLLIGNGGNGGAGGPDQSGGSGGTGGWLLGSGGAGGAGGPGTSTGGNGGNGGASWLLGAGGAGGTGGEGAVTGGVGGNGASGGLLGGAGGAGGVGGLGTTSGGAGGNGGASGLFAGAGGAGATGGQAHTSVVGVGGVGGDGGPGGLFSPGGTGGRGGVGHNDGGIGGNGGAGGLFGNGGNGGSGGIGDVGAGANAGAGGAGGLLAGAGGNGGDGGNGITAGGVGGDGGAAGFLATGGTGGAGGGALSTGGAGGTGGDARWLIGNGGTGGKGGSGSTTGATGGAGGNAGTLAGYGGAGGTGGITVSLGSVPATAAGGAGGTGGNAGFLFGSGGAGGTGGASGHAVISTGGDGGAGGNAGLLGNGGNGGNGGDCAPGDSGSSGGGGNGGDAGQIGNGGNGGNGATAGSGGNGGKLLGQDGLDGLP
;
A
#
# COMPACT_ATOMS: atom_id res chain seq x y z
N MET A 1 -3.27 16.42 -45.97
CA MET A 1 -4.44 16.82 -46.77
C MET A 1 -5.31 17.71 -45.90
N SER A 2 -5.75 18.86 -46.38
CA SER A 2 -6.57 19.79 -45.58
C SER A 2 -7.96 19.20 -45.37
N PHE A 3 -8.37 19.02 -44.11
CA PHE A 3 -9.74 18.64 -43.77
C PHE A 3 -10.67 19.80 -44.15
N VAL A 4 -11.59 19.54 -45.07
CA VAL A 4 -12.69 20.45 -45.36
C VAL A 4 -13.78 20.14 -44.33
N VAL A 5 -13.93 21.01 -43.34
CA VAL A 5 -15.03 20.95 -42.36
C VAL A 5 -16.17 21.81 -42.90
N ALA A 6 -17.31 21.21 -43.19
CA ALA A 6 -18.52 21.90 -43.61
C ALA A 6 -19.61 21.74 -42.53
N SER A 7 -20.10 22.84 -41.98
CA SER A 7 -21.21 22.84 -41.03
C SER A 7 -22.55 22.69 -41.78
N LEU A 8 -23.05 21.46 -41.89
CA LEU A 8 -24.31 21.11 -42.57
C LEU A 8 -25.52 21.91 -42.06
N GLU A 9 -25.51 22.26 -40.77
CA GLU A 9 -26.56 23.04 -40.12
C GLU A 9 -26.66 24.50 -40.64
N LEU A 10 -25.52 25.16 -40.88
CA LEU A 10 -25.47 26.52 -41.43
C LEU A 10 -25.90 26.57 -42.90
N ILE A 11 -25.61 25.52 -43.67
CA ILE A 11 -25.98 25.42 -45.09
C ILE A 11 -27.51 25.22 -45.24
N SER A 12 -28.10 24.42 -44.35
CA SER A 12 -29.55 24.22 -44.25
C SER A 12 -30.31 25.50 -43.90
N ALA A 13 -29.84 26.24 -42.88
CA ALA A 13 -30.43 27.50 -42.46
C ALA A 13 -30.39 28.56 -43.58
N GLY A 14 -29.24 28.72 -44.25
CA GLY A 14 -29.08 29.67 -45.36
C GLY A 14 -29.96 29.36 -46.58
N ALA A 15 -30.18 28.08 -46.90
CA ALA A 15 -31.11 27.68 -47.96
C ALA A 15 -32.58 28.01 -47.60
N GLY A 16 -32.95 27.88 -46.33
CA GLY A 16 -34.26 28.27 -45.81
C GLY A 16 -34.52 29.78 -45.91
N ASP A 17 -33.51 30.60 -45.62
CA ASP A 17 -33.60 32.07 -45.76
C ASP A 17 -33.73 32.51 -47.23
N LEU A 18 -32.95 31.94 -48.13
CA LEU A 18 -33.06 32.22 -49.57
C LEU A 18 -34.43 31.82 -50.14
N ALA A 19 -35.00 30.70 -49.69
CA ALA A 19 -36.33 30.26 -50.10
C ALA A 19 -37.43 31.26 -49.65
N ARG A 20 -37.31 31.78 -48.41
CA ARG A 20 -38.22 32.80 -47.89
C ARG A 20 -38.14 34.11 -48.68
N ILE A 21 -36.92 34.58 -48.99
CA ILE A 21 -36.72 35.78 -49.82
C ILE A 21 -37.30 35.58 -51.22
N GLY A 22 -37.04 34.43 -51.86
CA GLY A 22 -37.58 34.12 -53.18
C GLY A 22 -39.12 34.10 -53.23
N SER A 23 -39.76 33.52 -52.21
CA SER A 23 -41.22 33.52 -52.09
C SER A 23 -41.78 34.92 -51.88
N ALA A 24 -41.16 35.73 -51.03
CA ALA A 24 -41.59 37.10 -50.77
C ALA A 24 -41.50 37.98 -52.04
N VAL A 25 -40.40 37.87 -52.79
CA VAL A 25 -40.20 38.58 -54.06
C VAL A 25 -41.21 38.12 -55.12
N SER A 26 -41.46 36.81 -55.23
CA SER A 26 -42.47 36.28 -56.16
C SER A 26 -43.89 36.76 -55.82
N ALA A 27 -44.25 36.81 -54.53
CA ALA A 27 -45.54 37.29 -54.08
C ALA A 27 -45.72 38.80 -54.32
N ALA A 28 -44.67 39.60 -54.06
CA ALA A 28 -44.66 41.03 -54.34
C ALA A 28 -44.82 41.32 -55.85
N ASN A 29 -44.10 40.56 -56.69
CA ASN A 29 -44.20 40.68 -58.14
C ASN A 29 -45.59 40.27 -58.66
N ALA A 30 -46.25 39.29 -58.03
CA ALA A 30 -47.62 38.89 -58.37
C ALA A 30 -48.65 39.97 -57.98
N ALA A 31 -48.51 40.59 -56.80
CA ALA A 31 -49.39 41.65 -56.34
C ALA A 31 -49.30 42.93 -57.20
N ALA A 32 -48.11 43.24 -57.73
CA ALA A 32 -47.88 44.39 -58.59
C ALA A 32 -48.51 44.27 -60.00
N VAL A 33 -48.97 43.08 -60.41
CA VAL A 33 -49.50 42.81 -61.77
C VAL A 33 -50.74 43.64 -62.10
N GLY A 34 -51.70 43.74 -61.17
CA GLY A 34 -52.97 44.46 -61.40
C GLY A 34 -52.77 45.96 -61.59
N PRO A 35 -52.14 46.66 -60.62
CA PRO A 35 -51.96 48.12 -60.67
C PRO A 35 -51.10 48.60 -61.84
N THR A 36 -50.11 47.81 -62.26
CA THR A 36 -49.16 48.20 -63.34
C THR A 36 -49.64 47.81 -64.74
N GLY A 37 -50.53 46.82 -64.86
CA GLY A 37 -51.04 46.31 -66.13
C GLY A 37 -52.33 46.97 -66.64
N GLN A 38 -53.02 47.73 -65.79
CA GLN A 38 -54.32 48.34 -66.11
C GLN A 38 -54.31 49.88 -66.04
N LEU A 39 -53.15 50.50 -66.27
CA LEU A 39 -53.07 51.95 -66.38
C LEU A 39 -53.95 52.43 -67.53
N LEU A 40 -54.94 53.27 -67.23
CA LEU A 40 -55.73 54.00 -68.21
C LEU A 40 -55.05 55.34 -68.51
N ALA A 41 -55.20 55.83 -69.73
CA ALA A 41 -54.79 57.20 -70.07
C ALA A 41 -55.60 58.20 -69.25
N ALA A 42 -54.93 59.18 -68.65
CA ALA A 42 -55.58 60.19 -67.78
C ALA A 42 -56.52 61.14 -68.56
N GLY A 43 -56.31 61.27 -69.87
CA GLY A 43 -57.16 61.97 -70.81
C GLY A 43 -57.08 61.34 -72.20
N ALA A 44 -57.94 61.77 -73.12
CA ALA A 44 -57.96 61.28 -74.50
C ALA A 44 -56.85 61.87 -75.40
N ASP A 45 -55.93 62.65 -74.81
CA ASP A 45 -54.81 63.24 -75.55
C ASP A 45 -53.72 62.20 -75.86
N GLU A 46 -53.01 62.43 -76.97
CA GLU A 46 -51.99 61.53 -77.49
C GLU A 46 -50.81 61.34 -76.52
N VAL A 47 -50.52 62.33 -75.66
CA VAL A 47 -49.44 62.25 -74.66
C VAL A 47 -49.83 61.29 -73.55
N SER A 48 -51.04 61.38 -73.01
CA SER A 48 -51.58 60.45 -72.00
C SER A 48 -51.65 59.01 -72.53
N VAL A 49 -52.04 58.81 -73.78
CA VAL A 49 -52.09 57.49 -74.42
C VAL A 49 -50.69 56.90 -74.61
N ALA A 50 -49.73 57.71 -75.10
CA ALA A 50 -48.35 57.27 -75.30
C ALA A 50 -47.63 56.95 -73.98
N LEU A 51 -47.87 57.73 -72.92
CA LEU A 51 -47.28 57.50 -71.60
C LEU A 51 -47.81 56.21 -70.96
N THR A 52 -49.11 55.93 -71.08
CA THR A 52 -49.72 54.67 -70.66
C THR A 52 -49.14 53.48 -71.43
N ALA A 53 -48.95 53.59 -72.75
CA ALA A 53 -48.32 52.54 -73.55
C ALA A 53 -46.86 52.26 -73.15
N LEU A 54 -46.09 53.30 -72.80
CA LEU A 54 -44.74 53.16 -72.27
C LEU A 54 -44.74 52.38 -70.94
N PHE A 55 -45.62 52.75 -70.00
CA PHE A 55 -45.70 52.06 -68.71
C PHE A 55 -46.19 50.62 -68.84
N GLN A 56 -47.14 50.34 -69.74
CA GLN A 56 -47.60 48.97 -70.02
C GLN A 56 -46.47 48.11 -70.63
N THR A 57 -45.64 48.69 -71.50
CA THR A 57 -44.46 48.03 -72.06
C THR A 57 -43.43 47.73 -70.95
N HIS A 58 -43.11 48.72 -70.11
CA HIS A 58 -42.16 48.55 -69.00
C HIS A 58 -42.63 47.51 -67.97
N ALA A 59 -43.93 47.49 -67.65
CA ALA A 59 -44.52 46.48 -66.77
C ALA A 59 -44.38 45.07 -67.34
N THR A 60 -44.43 44.92 -68.67
CA THR A 60 -44.25 43.63 -69.35
C THR A 60 -42.79 43.17 -69.27
N ASP A 61 -41.83 44.05 -69.55
CA ASP A 61 -40.40 43.74 -69.47
C ASP A 61 -39.97 43.36 -68.04
N TYR A 62 -40.46 44.10 -67.04
CA TYR A 62 -40.20 43.80 -65.63
C TYR A 62 -40.71 42.41 -65.23
N ARG A 63 -41.87 41.97 -65.76
CA ARG A 63 -42.42 40.62 -65.51
C ARG A 63 -41.56 39.54 -66.15
N VAL A 64 -41.02 39.77 -67.34
CA VAL A 64 -40.11 38.82 -68.02
C VAL A 64 -38.82 38.64 -67.22
N ILE A 65 -38.21 39.74 -66.75
CA ILE A 65 -36.99 39.71 -65.94
C ILE A 65 -37.25 39.05 -64.57
N SER A 66 -38.34 39.41 -63.91
CA SER A 66 -38.73 38.85 -62.61
C SER A 66 -38.97 37.34 -62.67
N ASN A 67 -39.59 36.85 -63.74
CA ASN A 67 -39.76 35.42 -63.98
C ASN A 67 -38.43 34.69 -64.25
N ARG A 68 -37.47 35.36 -64.91
CA ARG A 68 -36.13 34.81 -65.13
C ARG A 68 -35.33 34.73 -63.83
N ALA A 69 -35.43 35.73 -62.97
CA ALA A 69 -34.82 35.74 -61.64
C ALA A 69 -35.40 34.63 -60.74
N ALA A 70 -36.73 34.47 -60.70
CA ALA A 70 -37.38 33.41 -59.93
C ALA A 70 -36.90 32.00 -60.31
N LYS A 71 -36.66 31.75 -61.61
CA LYS A 71 -36.10 30.48 -62.08
C LYS A 71 -34.65 30.26 -61.61
N TYR A 72 -33.83 31.30 -61.63
CA TYR A 72 -32.44 31.24 -61.14
C TYR A 72 -32.37 30.93 -59.64
N TYR A 73 -33.21 31.57 -58.82
CA TYR A 73 -33.29 31.27 -57.38
C TYR A 73 -33.66 29.81 -57.11
N GLY A 74 -34.62 29.26 -57.86
CA GLY A 74 -34.98 27.84 -57.77
C GLY A 74 -33.83 26.88 -58.11
N GLN A 75 -33.03 27.21 -59.13
CA GLN A 75 -31.87 26.42 -59.53
C GLN A 75 -30.74 26.47 -58.49
N LEU A 76 -30.49 27.63 -57.89
CA LEU A 76 -29.49 27.81 -56.85
C LEU A 76 -29.83 26.99 -55.59
N LEU A 77 -31.08 27.03 -55.13
CA LEU A 77 -31.55 26.24 -54.00
C LEU A 77 -31.45 24.74 -54.24
N ASN A 78 -31.81 24.29 -55.45
CA ASN A 78 -31.67 22.89 -55.83
C ASN A 78 -30.20 22.43 -55.79
N THR A 79 -29.28 23.29 -56.25
CA THR A 79 -27.84 23.00 -56.25
C THR A 79 -27.27 22.95 -54.83
N LEU A 80 -27.67 23.85 -53.94
CA LEU A 80 -27.25 23.84 -52.53
C LEU A 80 -27.71 22.57 -51.81
N ASN A 81 -28.98 22.16 -51.98
CA ASN A 81 -29.52 20.94 -51.37
C ASN A 81 -28.82 19.67 -51.89
N GLN A 82 -28.47 19.64 -53.17
CA GLN A 82 -27.71 18.53 -53.76
C GLN A 82 -26.30 18.41 -53.16
N ASN A 83 -25.61 19.53 -52.93
CA ASN A 83 -24.27 19.53 -52.30
C ASN A 83 -24.33 19.09 -50.84
N ALA A 84 -25.30 19.55 -50.05
CA ALA A 84 -25.48 19.10 -48.65
C ALA A 84 -25.69 17.57 -48.56
N THR A 85 -26.49 17.02 -49.48
CA THR A 85 -26.70 15.57 -49.59
C THR A 85 -25.43 14.82 -50.00
N ALA A 86 -24.59 15.41 -50.87
CA ALA A 86 -23.32 14.81 -51.28
C ALA A 86 -22.31 14.72 -50.12
N TYR A 87 -22.23 15.73 -49.25
CA TYR A 87 -21.40 15.70 -48.06
C TYR A 87 -21.89 14.65 -47.04
N ALA A 88 -23.19 14.57 -46.77
CA ALA A 88 -23.76 13.55 -45.88
C ALA A 88 -23.55 12.11 -46.42
N ARG A 89 -23.62 11.92 -47.75
CA ARG A 89 -23.33 10.62 -48.38
C ARG A 89 -21.86 10.25 -48.31
N ALA A 90 -20.94 11.21 -48.39
CA ALA A 90 -19.52 10.94 -48.23
C ALA A 90 -19.20 10.47 -46.80
N GLU A 91 -19.86 11.05 -45.79
CA GLU A 91 -19.73 10.62 -44.39
C GLU A 91 -20.29 9.19 -44.18
N ALA A 92 -21.49 8.91 -44.68
CA ALA A 92 -22.10 7.58 -44.61
C ALA A 92 -21.31 6.51 -45.40
N ALA A 93 -20.78 6.85 -46.58
CA ALA A 93 -20.00 5.95 -47.41
C ALA A 93 -18.68 5.54 -46.75
N ASN A 94 -18.09 6.42 -45.93
CA ASN A 94 -16.85 6.11 -45.19
C ASN A 94 -17.09 5.29 -43.91
N VAL A 95 -18.29 5.29 -43.34
CA VAL A 95 -18.67 4.46 -42.19
C VAL A 95 -19.05 3.02 -42.60
N SER A 96 -19.63 2.84 -43.80
CA SER A 96 -20.13 1.55 -44.28
C SER A 96 -19.10 0.40 -44.37
N PRO A 97 -17.84 0.60 -44.81
CA PRO A 97 -16.86 -0.48 -44.87
C PRO A 97 -16.37 -0.89 -43.48
N LEU A 98 -16.34 0.06 -42.53
CA LEU A 98 -15.96 -0.19 -41.15
C LEU A 98 -17.03 -1.02 -40.41
N GLN A 99 -18.31 -0.64 -40.59
CA GLN A 99 -19.44 -1.42 -40.06
C GLN A 99 -19.53 -2.83 -40.66
N ALA A 100 -19.25 -2.98 -41.97
CA ALA A 100 -19.26 -4.28 -42.64
C ALA A 100 -18.13 -5.21 -42.15
N ALA A 101 -16.92 -4.66 -41.92
CA ALA A 101 -15.81 -5.41 -41.35
C ALA A 101 -16.08 -5.85 -39.89
N GLN A 102 -16.67 -4.96 -39.08
CA GLN A 102 -17.05 -5.26 -37.69
C GLN A 102 -18.13 -6.35 -37.62
N ALA A 103 -19.18 -6.26 -38.46
CA ALA A 103 -20.23 -7.28 -38.52
C ALA A 103 -19.70 -8.66 -38.99
N ALA A 104 -18.74 -8.69 -39.92
CA ALA A 104 -18.12 -9.94 -40.36
C ALA A 104 -17.28 -10.61 -39.26
N ALA A 105 -16.57 -9.82 -38.46
CA ALA A 105 -15.81 -10.33 -37.31
C ALA A 105 -16.72 -10.92 -36.22
N VAL A 106 -17.82 -10.22 -35.88
CA VAL A 106 -18.83 -10.70 -34.91
C VAL A 106 -19.45 -12.02 -35.36
N ASN A 107 -19.89 -12.12 -36.62
CA ASN A 107 -20.49 -13.35 -37.18
C ASN A 107 -19.53 -14.55 -37.14
N ALA A 108 -18.23 -14.33 -37.33
CA ALA A 108 -17.23 -15.39 -37.27
C ALA A 108 -17.04 -15.92 -35.83
N LEU A 109 -17.07 -15.04 -34.82
CA LEU A 109 -17.00 -15.45 -33.41
C LEU A 109 -18.27 -16.16 -32.95
N ASP A 110 -19.45 -15.74 -33.40
CA ASP A 110 -20.70 -16.44 -33.11
C ASP A 110 -20.69 -17.87 -33.66
N ALA A 111 -20.18 -18.06 -34.88
CA ALA A 111 -20.01 -19.38 -35.48
C ALA A 111 -19.00 -20.26 -34.70
N LEU A 112 -17.93 -19.66 -34.16
CA LEU A 112 -16.95 -20.36 -33.31
C LEU A 112 -17.53 -20.74 -31.95
N ASN A 113 -18.38 -19.89 -31.38
CA ASN A 113 -18.98 -20.10 -30.07
C ASN A 113 -20.19 -21.02 -30.08
N ALA A 114 -20.93 -21.10 -31.20
CA ALA A 114 -22.18 -21.84 -31.31
C ALA A 114 -22.07 -23.32 -30.87
N PRO A 115 -21.04 -24.10 -31.25
CA PRO A 115 -20.93 -25.49 -30.82
C PRO A 115 -20.76 -25.62 -29.31
N THR A 116 -19.84 -24.87 -28.70
CA THR A 116 -19.60 -24.91 -27.25
C THR A 116 -20.78 -24.36 -26.46
N HIS A 117 -21.44 -23.31 -26.96
CA HIS A 117 -22.61 -22.75 -26.30
C HIS A 117 -23.77 -23.76 -26.32
N ALA A 118 -23.97 -24.48 -27.42
CA ALA A 118 -24.99 -25.54 -27.52
C ALA A 118 -24.67 -26.79 -26.68
N LEU A 119 -23.40 -27.18 -26.58
CA LEU A 119 -22.97 -28.41 -25.89
C LEU A 119 -22.75 -28.23 -24.38
N LEU A 120 -22.21 -27.08 -23.99
CA LEU A 120 -21.68 -26.83 -22.64
C LEU A 120 -22.33 -25.62 -21.97
N GLY A 121 -23.27 -24.95 -22.64
CA GLY A 121 -23.96 -23.77 -22.12
C GLY A 121 -23.07 -22.53 -21.97
N ARG A 122 -21.86 -22.57 -22.54
CA ARG A 122 -20.85 -21.50 -22.41
C ARG A 122 -20.12 -21.28 -23.74
N PRO A 123 -19.82 -20.03 -24.12
CA PRO A 123 -19.04 -19.75 -25.32
C PRO A 123 -17.60 -20.28 -25.18
N LEU A 124 -16.90 -20.46 -26.30
CA LEU A 124 -15.48 -20.80 -26.30
C LEU A 124 -14.64 -19.55 -26.00
N ILE A 125 -15.03 -18.43 -26.60
CA ILE A 125 -14.44 -17.09 -26.47
C ILE A 125 -15.55 -16.10 -26.12
N GLY A 126 -15.44 -15.42 -24.99
CA GLY A 126 -16.38 -14.38 -24.59
C GLY A 126 -16.33 -14.15 -23.09
N ASN A 127 -16.63 -12.94 -22.62
CA ASN A 127 -16.63 -12.69 -21.19
C ASN A 127 -17.92 -13.19 -20.53
N GLY A 128 -17.85 -13.48 -19.24
CA GLY A 128 -19.02 -13.81 -18.43
C GLY A 128 -19.84 -12.55 -18.16
N ALA A 129 -21.17 -12.68 -18.15
CA ALA A 129 -22.06 -11.59 -17.78
C ALA A 129 -21.93 -11.24 -16.28
N ASN A 130 -22.00 -9.95 -15.97
CA ASN A 130 -22.04 -9.51 -14.58
C ASN A 130 -23.35 -9.93 -13.91
N GLY A 131 -23.29 -10.28 -12.63
CA GLY A 131 -24.45 -10.54 -11.80
C GLY A 131 -25.29 -9.28 -11.61
N ALA A 132 -26.62 -9.46 -11.53
CA ALA A 132 -27.55 -8.36 -11.36
C ALA A 132 -27.33 -7.62 -10.02
N PRO A 133 -27.12 -6.29 -10.03
CA PRO A 133 -26.99 -5.50 -8.80
C PRO A 133 -28.21 -5.62 -7.87
N GLY A 134 -27.98 -5.53 -6.57
CA GLY A 134 -29.01 -5.62 -5.54
C GLY A 134 -29.68 -6.99 -5.38
N THR A 135 -29.15 -8.05 -5.97
CA THR A 135 -29.70 -9.42 -5.86
C THR A 135 -28.76 -10.42 -5.18
N GLY A 136 -27.47 -10.08 -5.07
CA GLY A 136 -26.43 -11.02 -4.68
C GLY A 136 -26.14 -12.09 -5.74
N ALA A 137 -26.61 -11.91 -6.98
CA ALA A 137 -26.39 -12.88 -8.05
C ALA A 137 -24.90 -12.99 -8.38
N PRO A 138 -24.35 -14.21 -8.53
CA PRO A 138 -22.98 -14.39 -8.95
C PRO A 138 -22.79 -13.92 -10.39
N GLY A 139 -21.58 -13.46 -10.70
CA GLY A 139 -21.16 -13.25 -12.08
C GLY A 139 -21.00 -14.57 -12.81
N GLU A 140 -21.32 -14.60 -14.09
CA GLU A 140 -21.15 -15.79 -14.92
C GLU A 140 -19.67 -16.02 -15.22
N ALA A 141 -19.30 -17.28 -15.44
CA ALA A 141 -17.95 -17.61 -15.83
C ALA A 141 -17.68 -17.18 -17.28
N GLY A 142 -16.44 -16.76 -17.56
CA GLY A 142 -15.97 -16.47 -18.92
C GLY A 142 -16.06 -17.69 -19.84
N GLY A 143 -15.83 -17.46 -21.13
CA GLY A 143 -15.77 -18.50 -22.16
C GLY A 143 -14.74 -19.56 -21.81
N ILE A 144 -14.90 -20.77 -22.34
CA ILE A 144 -14.12 -21.94 -21.91
C ILE A 144 -12.61 -21.70 -22.07
N LEU A 145 -12.17 -21.06 -23.15
CA LEU A 145 -10.75 -20.80 -23.40
C LEU A 145 -10.37 -19.35 -23.10
N ILE A 146 -11.09 -18.39 -23.68
CA ILE A 146 -10.77 -16.96 -23.58
C ILE A 146 -11.99 -16.22 -23.05
N GLY A 147 -11.82 -15.51 -21.95
CA GLY A 147 -12.85 -14.62 -21.42
C GLY A 147 -12.66 -14.34 -19.95
N ASN A 148 -12.89 -13.09 -19.56
CA ASN A 148 -12.90 -12.75 -18.15
C ASN A 148 -14.22 -13.21 -17.51
N GLY A 149 -14.19 -13.55 -16.24
CA GLY A 149 -15.41 -13.78 -15.48
C GLY A 149 -16.19 -12.49 -15.27
N GLY A 150 -17.51 -12.61 -15.20
CA GLY A 150 -18.38 -11.47 -14.89
C GLY A 150 -18.25 -11.05 -13.43
N ASN A 151 -18.45 -9.77 -13.15
CA ASN A 151 -18.46 -9.26 -11.78
C ASN A 151 -19.71 -9.74 -11.03
N GLY A 152 -19.60 -10.03 -9.74
CA GLY A 152 -20.75 -10.35 -8.89
C GLY A 152 -21.67 -9.15 -8.68
N GLY A 153 -22.97 -9.40 -8.60
CA GLY A 153 -23.97 -8.39 -8.25
C GLY A 153 -23.92 -8.04 -6.76
N SER A 154 -24.16 -6.77 -6.42
CA SER A 154 -24.30 -6.35 -5.02
C SER A 154 -25.48 -7.06 -4.34
N GLY A 155 -25.40 -7.27 -3.04
CA GLY A 155 -26.42 -7.95 -2.24
C GLY A 155 -27.68 -7.10 -2.04
N ALA A 156 -28.84 -7.74 -1.97
CA ALA A 156 -30.07 -7.11 -1.51
C ALA A 156 -29.97 -6.76 -0.02
N VAL A 157 -30.93 -5.99 0.52
CA VAL A 157 -31.12 -5.89 1.98
C VAL A 157 -31.15 -7.28 2.62
N GLY A 158 -30.22 -7.55 3.53
CA GLY A 158 -30.06 -8.84 4.20
C GLY A 158 -29.44 -9.97 3.35
N GLY A 159 -29.01 -9.70 2.11
CA GLY A 159 -28.36 -10.65 1.23
C GLY A 159 -26.85 -10.42 1.06
N ASP A 160 -26.09 -11.51 0.99
CA ASP A 160 -24.66 -11.50 0.66
C ASP A 160 -24.43 -10.95 -0.77
N GLY A 161 -23.23 -10.43 -1.00
CA GLY A 161 -22.76 -10.06 -2.33
C GLY A 161 -22.50 -11.29 -3.20
N GLY A 162 -22.79 -11.17 -4.49
CA GLY A 162 -22.57 -12.24 -5.45
C GLY A 162 -21.08 -12.52 -5.67
N HIS A 163 -20.73 -13.79 -5.83
CA HIS A 163 -19.37 -14.16 -6.20
C HIS A 163 -19.02 -13.66 -7.60
N GLY A 164 -17.76 -13.27 -7.82
CA GLY A 164 -17.24 -13.04 -9.16
C GLY A 164 -17.15 -14.34 -9.94
N GLY A 165 -17.45 -14.27 -11.24
CA GLY A 165 -17.34 -15.40 -12.16
C GLY A 165 -15.89 -15.82 -12.37
N ALA A 166 -15.66 -17.11 -12.61
CA ALA A 166 -14.33 -17.60 -12.97
C ALA A 166 -13.94 -17.14 -14.38
N GLY A 167 -12.66 -16.86 -14.60
CA GLY A 167 -12.11 -16.65 -15.93
C GLY A 167 -12.09 -17.93 -16.78
N GLY A 168 -11.93 -17.75 -18.09
CA GLY A 168 -11.71 -18.82 -19.04
C GLY A 168 -10.41 -19.57 -18.77
N TRP A 169 -10.35 -20.85 -19.17
CA TRP A 169 -9.28 -21.76 -18.78
C TRP A 169 -7.89 -21.30 -19.24
N LEU A 170 -7.76 -20.73 -20.44
CA LEU A 170 -6.47 -20.30 -20.98
C LEU A 170 -6.18 -18.83 -20.64
N LEU A 171 -7.02 -17.91 -21.11
CA LEU A 171 -6.89 -16.46 -20.91
C LEU A 171 -8.18 -15.93 -20.29
N GLY A 172 -8.15 -15.55 -19.02
CA GLY A 172 -9.33 -15.02 -18.36
C GLY A 172 -9.06 -14.60 -16.94
N SER A 173 -9.20 -13.32 -16.63
CA SER A 173 -9.20 -12.86 -15.25
C SER A 173 -10.51 -13.25 -14.56
N GLY A 174 -10.45 -13.50 -13.26
CA GLY A 174 -11.65 -13.68 -12.45
C GLY A 174 -12.42 -12.37 -12.30
N GLY A 175 -13.75 -12.45 -12.25
CA GLY A 175 -14.60 -11.28 -12.00
C GLY A 175 -14.47 -10.77 -10.57
N ALA A 176 -14.72 -9.49 -10.35
CA ALA A 176 -14.79 -8.92 -8.99
C ALA A 176 -15.99 -9.49 -8.24
N GLY A 177 -15.90 -9.65 -6.92
CA GLY A 177 -17.03 -9.97 -6.06
C GLY A 177 -17.94 -8.76 -5.85
N GLY A 178 -19.24 -9.01 -5.71
CA GLY A 178 -20.24 -7.99 -5.36
C GLY A 178 -20.16 -7.56 -3.90
N SER A 179 -20.50 -6.32 -3.60
CA SER A 179 -20.67 -5.84 -2.22
C SER A 179 -21.80 -6.59 -1.50
N GLY A 180 -21.66 -6.82 -0.20
CA GLY A 180 -22.75 -7.28 0.65
C GLY A 180 -23.81 -6.20 0.81
N GLY A 181 -25.09 -6.58 0.85
CA GLY A 181 -26.15 -5.62 1.10
C GLY A 181 -26.22 -5.18 2.57
N ILE A 182 -27.09 -4.25 2.89
CA ILE A 182 -27.27 -3.82 4.29
C ILE A 182 -27.67 -4.99 5.22
N GLY A 183 -27.04 -5.12 6.38
CA GLY A 183 -27.18 -6.23 7.34
C GLY A 183 -25.86 -6.96 7.63
N GLU A 184 -25.91 -8.06 8.38
CA GLU A 184 -24.74 -8.93 8.66
C GLU A 184 -24.36 -9.77 7.43
N THR A 185 -24.21 -9.13 6.27
CA THR A 185 -24.05 -9.82 4.97
C THR A 185 -22.61 -9.73 4.48
N ARG A 186 -22.13 -10.80 3.87
CA ARG A 186 -20.74 -10.85 3.42
C ARG A 186 -20.59 -10.25 2.04
N GLY A 187 -19.42 -9.68 1.78
CA GLY A 187 -19.00 -9.40 0.43
C GLY A 187 -18.81 -10.70 -0.36
N GLY A 188 -19.13 -10.67 -1.65
CA GLY A 188 -18.92 -11.78 -2.54
C GLY A 188 -17.44 -12.04 -2.76
N ALA A 189 -17.03 -13.32 -2.79
CA ALA A 189 -15.65 -13.65 -3.15
C ALA A 189 -15.34 -13.28 -4.61
N GLY A 190 -14.11 -12.90 -4.89
CA GLY A 190 -13.62 -12.71 -6.26
C GLY A 190 -13.52 -14.03 -7.02
N GLY A 191 -13.69 -13.96 -8.34
CA GLY A 191 -13.60 -15.11 -9.23
C GLY A 191 -12.17 -15.63 -9.39
N VAL A 192 -12.04 -16.92 -9.65
CA VAL A 192 -10.73 -17.54 -9.92
C VAL A 192 -10.26 -17.18 -11.33
N GLY A 193 -8.98 -16.81 -11.49
CA GLY A 193 -8.35 -16.60 -12.78
C GLY A 193 -8.02 -17.92 -13.50
N GLY A 194 -7.97 -17.88 -14.83
CA GLY A 194 -7.53 -18.98 -15.67
C GLY A 194 -6.03 -19.31 -15.55
N LEU A 195 -5.52 -20.15 -16.46
CA LEU A 195 -4.11 -20.51 -16.55
C LEU A 195 -3.19 -19.28 -16.57
N LEU A 196 -3.55 -18.30 -17.39
CA LEU A 196 -2.83 -17.03 -17.56
C LEU A 196 -3.60 -15.85 -16.98
N GLY A 197 -4.60 -16.09 -16.13
CA GLY A 197 -5.49 -15.07 -15.61
C GLY A 197 -5.14 -14.63 -14.20
N VAL A 198 -5.45 -13.38 -13.87
CA VAL A 198 -5.39 -12.88 -12.49
C VAL A 198 -6.68 -13.20 -11.74
N GLY A 199 -6.57 -13.34 -10.42
CA GLY A 199 -7.73 -13.53 -9.55
C GLY A 199 -8.55 -12.24 -9.40
N GLY A 200 -9.87 -12.36 -9.32
CA GLY A 200 -10.77 -11.23 -9.11
C GLY A 200 -10.70 -10.68 -7.68
N THR A 201 -10.95 -9.40 -7.49
CA THR A 201 -11.00 -8.80 -6.15
C THR A 201 -12.25 -9.26 -5.38
N GLY A 202 -12.16 -9.42 -4.06
CA GLY A 202 -13.31 -9.68 -3.20
C GLY A 202 -14.16 -8.42 -2.99
N GLY A 203 -15.47 -8.60 -2.85
CA GLY A 203 -16.42 -7.53 -2.57
C GLY A 203 -16.39 -7.06 -1.12
N THR A 204 -16.84 -5.83 -0.87
CA THR A 204 -16.92 -5.26 0.48
C THR A 204 -18.04 -5.92 1.29
N GLY A 205 -17.87 -6.06 2.60
CA GLY A 205 -18.92 -6.54 3.52
C GLY A 205 -20.04 -5.53 3.71
N GLY A 206 -21.22 -6.02 4.07
CA GLY A 206 -22.43 -5.23 4.28
C GLY A 206 -22.39 -4.34 5.53
N TYR A 207 -23.05 -3.19 5.45
CA TYR A 207 -23.20 -2.25 6.57
C TYR A 207 -24.32 -2.68 7.52
N ASN A 208 -24.08 -2.62 8.84
CA ASN A 208 -25.09 -2.92 9.88
C ASN A 208 -24.97 -2.04 11.13
N ILE A 209 -25.77 -0.98 11.24
CA ILE A 209 -25.67 -0.01 12.36
C ILE A 209 -25.93 -0.57 13.76
N SER A 210 -26.74 -1.62 13.90
CA SER A 210 -27.14 -2.18 15.20
C SER A 210 -26.53 -3.54 15.51
N GLY A 211 -25.93 -4.20 14.52
CA GLY A 211 -25.34 -5.54 14.63
C GLY A 211 -23.92 -5.59 14.10
N VAL A 212 -23.41 -6.79 13.85
CA VAL A 212 -22.05 -6.97 13.34
C VAL A 212 -22.00 -6.54 11.87
N GLY A 213 -20.98 -5.78 11.51
CA GLY A 213 -20.70 -5.50 10.10
C GLY A 213 -20.40 -6.79 9.34
N GLY A 214 -20.79 -6.83 8.08
CA GLY A 214 -20.54 -7.97 7.20
C GLY A 214 -19.05 -8.25 6.99
N THR A 215 -18.64 -9.51 6.82
CA THR A 215 -17.23 -9.77 6.47
C THR A 215 -16.96 -9.41 5.00
N GLY A 216 -15.76 -8.93 4.70
CA GLY A 216 -15.32 -8.77 3.32
C GLY A 216 -15.21 -10.11 2.58
N GLY A 217 -15.44 -10.10 1.27
CA GLY A 217 -15.28 -11.26 0.41
C GLY A 217 -13.80 -11.61 0.21
N ALA A 218 -13.48 -12.89 0.11
CA ALA A 218 -12.12 -13.30 -0.22
C ALA A 218 -11.75 -12.89 -1.65
N GLY A 219 -10.47 -12.60 -1.89
CA GLY A 219 -9.95 -12.45 -3.24
C GLY A 219 -9.91 -13.79 -3.97
N GLY A 220 -10.05 -13.75 -5.29
CA GLY A 220 -9.97 -14.92 -6.15
C GLY A 220 -8.54 -15.41 -6.33
N ASN A 221 -8.37 -16.72 -6.43
CA ASN A 221 -7.06 -17.32 -6.68
C ASN A 221 -6.68 -17.20 -8.17
N SER A 222 -5.40 -17.31 -8.49
CA SER A 222 -4.90 -17.59 -9.84
C SER A 222 -4.42 -19.04 -9.94
N TRP A 223 -4.40 -19.64 -11.15
CA TRP A 223 -4.06 -21.05 -11.29
C TRP A 223 -2.57 -21.30 -11.54
N LEU A 224 -2.10 -21.15 -12.78
CA LEU A 224 -0.73 -21.48 -13.17
C LEU A 224 0.17 -20.26 -13.19
N PHE A 225 -0.33 -19.17 -13.74
CA PHE A 225 0.29 -17.85 -13.79
C PHE A 225 -0.74 -16.81 -13.32
N GLY A 226 -0.31 -15.60 -12.96
CA GLY A 226 -1.19 -14.53 -12.51
C GLY A 226 -1.16 -14.28 -10.99
N THR A 227 -1.59 -13.09 -10.60
CA THR A 227 -1.60 -12.62 -9.22
C THR A 227 -2.95 -12.90 -8.56
N GLY A 228 -2.93 -13.32 -7.29
CA GLY A 228 -4.15 -13.45 -6.51
C GLY A 228 -4.89 -12.12 -6.38
N GLY A 229 -6.22 -12.18 -6.34
CA GLY A 229 -7.06 -11.01 -6.15
C GLY A 229 -6.99 -10.50 -4.71
N ALA A 230 -7.12 -9.19 -4.52
CA ALA A 230 -7.21 -8.63 -3.18
C ALA A 230 -8.52 -9.04 -2.48
N GLY A 231 -8.48 -9.29 -1.18
CA GLY A 231 -9.67 -9.48 -0.35
C GLY A 231 -10.41 -8.17 -0.14
N GLY A 232 -11.74 -8.26 -0.06
CA GLY A 232 -12.64 -7.13 0.17
C GLY A 232 -12.62 -6.66 1.62
N MET A 233 -12.98 -5.40 1.86
CA MET A 233 -13.03 -4.84 3.21
C MET A 233 -14.22 -5.38 4.00
N GLY A 234 -14.07 -5.44 5.31
CA GLY A 234 -15.18 -5.68 6.23
C GLY A 234 -16.15 -4.50 6.23
N GLY A 235 -17.43 -4.81 6.37
CA GLY A 235 -18.51 -3.87 6.52
C GLY A 235 -18.52 -3.25 7.92
N GLN A 236 -19.11 -2.07 8.00
CA GLN A 236 -19.26 -1.34 9.26
C GLN A 236 -20.38 -1.95 10.12
N GLY A 237 -20.21 -1.95 11.45
CA GLY A 237 -21.34 -2.16 12.34
C GLY A 237 -21.09 -1.77 13.79
N SER A 238 -21.97 -2.18 14.70
CA SER A 238 -21.76 -2.00 16.15
C SER A 238 -20.46 -2.68 16.60
N ILE A 239 -20.22 -3.86 16.03
CA ILE A 239 -18.92 -4.50 15.88
C ILE A 239 -18.55 -4.43 14.40
N GLY A 240 -17.31 -4.06 14.06
CA GLY A 240 -16.86 -4.06 12.68
C GLY A 240 -16.73 -5.47 12.10
N GLY A 241 -17.10 -5.65 10.83
CA GLY A 241 -16.91 -6.91 10.12
C GLY A 241 -15.45 -7.17 9.79
N SER A 242 -15.00 -8.42 9.76
CA SER A 242 -13.62 -8.72 9.39
C SER A 242 -13.37 -8.50 7.89
N GLY A 243 -12.15 -8.13 7.51
CA GLY A 243 -11.72 -8.14 6.11
C GLY A 243 -11.66 -9.54 5.53
N GLY A 244 -11.86 -9.66 4.21
CA GLY A 244 -11.73 -10.93 3.49
C GLY A 244 -10.27 -11.27 3.21
N ASN A 245 -9.91 -12.56 3.14
CA ASN A 245 -8.53 -12.94 2.83
C ASN A 245 -8.17 -12.61 1.37
N GLY A 246 -6.90 -12.35 1.09
CA GLY A 246 -6.40 -12.28 -0.27
C GLY A 246 -6.36 -13.64 -0.95
N GLY A 247 -6.50 -13.67 -2.28
CA GLY A 247 -6.41 -14.88 -3.08
C GLY A 247 -4.97 -15.36 -3.29
N ALA A 248 -4.77 -16.65 -3.52
CA ALA A 248 -3.46 -17.20 -3.81
C ALA A 248 -2.96 -16.82 -5.22
N GLY A 249 -1.65 -16.61 -5.35
CA GLY A 249 -0.98 -16.42 -6.63
C GLY A 249 -0.85 -17.73 -7.42
N GLY A 250 -0.71 -17.62 -8.75
CA GLY A 250 -0.54 -18.76 -9.65
C GLY A 250 0.81 -19.46 -9.44
N TRP A 251 0.85 -20.76 -9.69
CA TRP A 251 1.96 -21.65 -9.34
C TRP A 251 3.37 -21.15 -9.77
N PHE A 252 3.52 -20.57 -10.97
CA PHE A 252 4.79 -20.10 -11.52
C PHE A 252 4.99 -18.58 -11.33
N GLY A 253 5.24 -18.15 -10.09
CA GLY A 253 5.67 -16.76 -9.84
C GLY A 253 4.53 -15.78 -9.52
N GLY A 254 3.29 -16.25 -9.37
CA GLY A 254 2.17 -15.39 -9.01
C GLY A 254 2.29 -14.87 -7.58
N THR A 255 2.05 -13.58 -7.36
CA THR A 255 1.97 -13.02 -6.01
C THR A 255 0.61 -13.33 -5.37
N GLY A 256 0.61 -13.50 -4.06
CA GLY A 256 -0.63 -13.53 -3.30
C GLY A 256 -1.31 -12.16 -3.30
N GLY A 257 -2.64 -12.16 -3.29
CA GLY A 257 -3.42 -10.95 -3.14
C GLY A 257 -3.41 -10.44 -1.70
N ASN A 258 -3.61 -9.13 -1.53
CA ASN A 258 -3.64 -8.51 -0.20
C ASN A 258 -4.94 -8.83 0.54
N GLY A 259 -4.86 -9.01 1.86
CA GLY A 259 -6.00 -9.15 2.75
C GLY A 259 -6.85 -7.87 2.86
N GLY A 260 -8.14 -8.05 3.06
CA GLY A 260 -9.16 -7.03 3.31
C GLY A 260 -8.92 -6.26 4.60
N GLY A 261 -9.13 -4.94 4.61
CA GLY A 261 -9.17 -4.20 5.87
C GLY A 261 -10.40 -4.60 6.70
N GLY A 262 -10.29 -4.57 8.02
CA GLY A 262 -11.43 -4.72 8.92
C GLY A 262 -12.35 -3.50 8.89
N GLY A 263 -13.65 -3.73 9.01
CA GLY A 263 -14.67 -2.70 9.08
C GLY A 263 -14.63 -1.94 10.41
N ALA A 264 -15.20 -0.74 10.44
CA ALA A 264 -15.26 0.07 11.66
C ALA A 264 -16.34 -0.45 12.63
N GLY A 265 -16.01 -0.50 13.92
CA GLY A 265 -16.94 -0.73 15.02
C GLY A 265 -17.39 0.60 15.65
N THR A 266 -18.66 0.94 15.52
CA THR A 266 -19.18 2.27 15.91
C THR A 266 -19.53 2.38 17.38
N THR A 267 -19.76 1.26 18.07
CA THR A 267 -20.10 1.25 19.50
C THR A 267 -19.17 0.37 20.32
N THR A 268 -18.54 -0.62 19.70
CA THR A 268 -17.64 -1.56 20.37
C THR A 268 -16.36 -1.76 19.57
N VAL A 269 -16.06 -2.99 19.15
CA VAL A 269 -14.76 -3.38 18.62
C VAL A 269 -14.75 -3.23 17.09
N GLY A 270 -13.61 -2.82 16.52
CA GLY A 270 -13.41 -2.86 15.07
C GLY A 270 -13.42 -4.29 14.51
N GLY A 271 -13.40 -4.45 13.19
CA GLY A 271 -13.22 -5.75 12.55
C GLY A 271 -11.75 -6.14 12.42
N ASN A 272 -11.42 -7.43 12.43
CA ASN A 272 -10.05 -7.87 12.15
C ASN A 272 -9.69 -7.66 10.67
N GLY A 273 -8.41 -7.44 10.38
CA GLY A 273 -7.88 -7.51 9.02
C GLY A 273 -7.92 -8.94 8.48
N GLY A 274 -8.19 -9.09 7.19
CA GLY A 274 -8.09 -10.37 6.47
C GLY A 274 -6.63 -10.75 6.22
N GLY A 275 -6.33 -12.04 6.17
CA GLY A 275 -4.98 -12.51 5.86
C GLY A 275 -4.59 -12.27 4.40
N GLY A 276 -3.31 -12.09 4.13
CA GLY A 276 -2.76 -12.09 2.79
C GLY A 276 -2.81 -13.47 2.15
N GLY A 277 -2.98 -13.53 0.83
CA GLY A 277 -2.93 -14.77 0.07
C GLY A 277 -1.50 -15.29 -0.06
N SER A 278 -1.33 -16.60 -0.20
CA SER A 278 -0.02 -17.18 -0.47
C SER A 278 0.48 -16.83 -1.88
N GLY A 279 1.80 -16.66 -2.03
CA GLY A 279 2.44 -16.65 -3.34
C GLY A 279 2.39 -18.04 -4.01
N GLY A 280 2.68 -18.07 -5.31
CA GLY A 280 2.70 -19.29 -6.11
C GLY A 280 3.73 -20.31 -5.64
N LEU A 281 3.42 -21.61 -5.74
CA LEU A 281 4.28 -22.64 -5.15
C LEU A 281 5.73 -22.65 -5.71
N LEU A 282 6.01 -22.24 -6.95
CA LEU A 282 7.39 -22.18 -7.49
C LEU A 282 8.08 -20.82 -7.26
N GLY A 283 7.34 -19.80 -6.84
CA GLY A 283 7.83 -18.44 -6.64
C GLY A 283 6.67 -17.44 -6.56
N GLY A 284 6.98 -16.22 -6.11
CA GLY A 284 6.00 -15.15 -5.91
C GLY A 284 5.86 -14.80 -4.43
N ALA A 285 5.76 -13.50 -4.14
CA ALA A 285 5.60 -12.99 -2.79
C ALA A 285 4.23 -13.35 -2.22
N GLY A 286 4.16 -13.59 -0.91
CA GLY A 286 2.90 -13.60 -0.18
C GLY A 286 2.26 -12.21 -0.18
N GLY A 287 0.93 -12.16 -0.22
CA GLY A 287 0.18 -10.92 -0.11
C GLY A 287 0.23 -10.35 1.31
N GLN A 288 -0.04 -9.06 1.47
CA GLN A 288 -0.04 -8.42 2.78
C GLN A 288 -1.27 -8.81 3.58
N GLY A 289 -1.14 -8.84 4.90
CA GLY A 289 -2.28 -8.81 5.79
C GLY A 289 -3.03 -7.48 5.69
N GLY A 290 -4.35 -7.52 5.82
CA GLY A 290 -5.18 -6.32 5.85
C GLY A 290 -5.09 -5.59 7.20
N LEU A 291 -5.39 -4.30 7.19
CA LEU A 291 -5.49 -3.48 8.39
C LEU A 291 -6.58 -3.99 9.34
N GLY A 292 -6.34 -3.90 10.65
CA GLY A 292 -7.39 -3.97 11.66
C GLY A 292 -8.28 -2.72 11.63
N GLY A 293 -9.58 -2.91 11.87
CA GLY A 293 -10.57 -1.85 11.86
C GLY A 293 -10.51 -0.96 13.11
N PHE A 294 -10.91 0.30 12.94
CA PHE A 294 -11.19 1.21 14.04
C PHE A 294 -12.30 0.63 14.93
N GLY A 295 -12.14 0.69 16.25
CA GLY A 295 -13.21 0.40 17.20
C GLY A 295 -13.38 1.51 18.23
N TYR A 296 -14.63 1.81 18.57
CA TYR A 296 -14.98 2.77 19.61
C TYR A 296 -14.47 2.33 20.99
N THR A 297 -14.55 1.04 21.32
CA THR A 297 -13.92 0.50 22.54
C THR A 297 -12.48 0.09 22.24
N SER A 298 -12.28 -1.00 21.54
CA SER A 298 -10.96 -1.54 21.22
C SER A 298 -10.74 -1.67 19.72
N GLY A 299 -9.50 -1.43 19.32
CA GLY A 299 -9.05 -1.70 17.97
C GLY A 299 -8.91 -3.21 17.74
N SER A 300 -9.07 -3.63 16.50
CA SER A 300 -8.98 -5.06 16.15
C SER A 300 -7.65 -5.43 15.51
N ALA A 301 -7.31 -6.70 15.51
CA ALA A 301 -6.01 -7.15 15.03
C ALA A 301 -5.86 -6.93 13.51
N GLY A 302 -4.63 -6.66 13.07
CA GLY A 302 -4.26 -6.74 11.67
C GLY A 302 -4.25 -8.20 11.18
N GLY A 303 -4.43 -8.39 9.88
CA GLY A 303 -4.36 -9.70 9.25
C GLY A 303 -2.94 -10.22 9.15
N ALA A 304 -2.77 -11.54 9.12
CA ALA A 304 -1.46 -12.15 8.87
C ALA A 304 -1.01 -11.93 7.43
N GLY A 305 0.30 -11.82 7.20
CA GLY A 305 0.88 -11.86 5.86
C GLY A 305 0.80 -13.27 5.25
N GLY A 306 0.66 -13.33 3.94
CA GLY A 306 0.65 -14.58 3.19
C GLY A 306 2.03 -15.23 3.12
N THR A 307 2.09 -16.54 2.98
CA THR A 307 3.37 -17.25 2.79
C THR A 307 3.92 -17.00 1.39
N GLY A 308 5.23 -16.83 1.25
CA GLY A 308 5.89 -16.85 -0.05
C GLY A 308 5.90 -18.22 -0.70
N GLY A 309 6.11 -18.26 -2.01
CA GLY A 309 6.32 -19.49 -2.77
C GLY A 309 7.55 -20.31 -2.35
N LEU A 310 7.53 -21.64 -2.55
CA LEU A 310 8.52 -22.58 -1.99
C LEU A 310 9.97 -22.26 -2.36
N PHE A 311 10.28 -21.71 -3.53
CA PHE A 311 11.67 -21.47 -3.93
C PHE A 311 12.11 -20.03 -3.70
N ALA A 312 11.44 -19.05 -4.29
CA ALA A 312 11.90 -17.66 -4.34
C ALA A 312 10.86 -16.62 -3.90
N GLY A 313 9.86 -17.01 -3.10
CA GLY A 313 8.84 -16.08 -2.61
C GLY A 313 9.12 -15.56 -1.21
N VAL A 314 9.11 -14.24 -1.02
CA VAL A 314 9.10 -13.66 0.34
C VAL A 314 7.75 -13.83 1.00
N GLY A 315 7.75 -13.94 2.32
CA GLY A 315 6.53 -13.80 3.10
C GLY A 315 5.95 -12.39 2.97
N GLY A 316 4.63 -12.30 2.92
CA GLY A 316 3.91 -11.02 3.03
C GLY A 316 4.05 -10.46 4.44
N THR A 317 3.95 -9.15 4.59
CA THR A 317 3.89 -8.48 5.88
C THR A 317 2.56 -8.73 6.57
N GLY A 318 2.58 -8.73 7.90
CA GLY A 318 1.37 -8.57 8.68
C GLY A 318 0.76 -7.18 8.48
N GLY A 319 -0.57 -7.10 8.54
CA GLY A 319 -1.30 -5.83 8.54
C GLY A 319 -1.20 -5.14 9.89
N ASN A 320 -1.29 -3.83 9.92
CA ASN A 320 -1.28 -3.09 11.19
C ASN A 320 -2.57 -3.33 11.99
N GLY A 321 -2.47 -3.28 13.30
CA GLY A 321 -3.62 -3.31 14.20
C GLY A 321 -4.44 -2.03 14.12
N GLY A 322 -5.74 -2.17 14.34
CA GLY A 322 -6.71 -1.08 14.37
C GLY A 322 -6.57 -0.22 15.62
N VAL A 323 -7.06 1.01 15.55
CA VAL A 323 -7.10 1.92 16.69
C VAL A 323 -8.31 1.66 17.58
N GLY A 324 -8.11 1.72 18.90
CA GLY A 324 -9.18 1.68 19.90
C GLY A 324 -9.37 3.05 20.54
N PHE A 325 -10.59 3.57 20.57
CA PHE A 325 -10.82 4.92 21.10
C PHE A 325 -10.98 4.97 22.63
N LEU A 326 -11.58 3.97 23.29
CA LEU A 326 -11.74 3.97 24.77
C LEU A 326 -10.75 3.05 25.50
N GLU A 327 -10.36 1.95 24.87
CA GLU A 327 -9.61 0.85 25.51
C GLU A 327 -8.29 0.59 24.79
N THR A 328 -8.04 -0.64 24.35
CA THR A 328 -6.77 -1.06 23.78
C THR A 328 -6.73 -0.90 22.26
N GLY A 329 -5.55 -0.59 21.73
CA GLY A 329 -5.27 -0.76 20.31
C GLY A 329 -5.24 -2.24 19.92
N GLY A 330 -5.49 -2.53 18.65
CA GLY A 330 -5.43 -3.87 18.10
C GLY A 330 -3.99 -4.32 17.85
N ASN A 331 -3.72 -5.61 17.95
CA ASN A 331 -2.38 -6.14 17.67
C ASN A 331 -2.06 -6.08 16.17
N GLY A 332 -0.78 -5.91 15.84
CA GLY A 332 -0.30 -6.12 14.49
C GLY A 332 -0.40 -7.59 14.09
N GLY A 333 -0.66 -7.83 12.81
CA GLY A 333 -0.66 -9.18 12.23
C GLY A 333 0.74 -9.76 12.15
N ILE A 334 0.85 -11.09 12.17
CA ILE A 334 2.14 -11.77 11.97
C ILE A 334 2.60 -11.65 10.51
N GLY A 335 3.91 -11.58 10.29
CA GLY A 335 4.50 -11.72 8.96
C GLY A 335 4.37 -13.16 8.46
N GLY A 336 4.20 -13.33 7.15
CA GLY A 336 4.16 -14.63 6.49
C GLY A 336 5.55 -15.26 6.39
N SER A 337 5.61 -16.58 6.28
CA SER A 337 6.87 -17.30 6.07
C SER A 337 7.43 -17.09 4.66
N GLY A 338 8.74 -17.04 4.53
CA GLY A 338 9.44 -17.09 3.25
C GLY A 338 9.53 -18.49 2.66
N GLY A 339 9.77 -18.57 1.36
CA GLY A 339 10.19 -19.77 0.66
C GLY A 339 11.58 -20.26 1.07
N ALA A 340 11.98 -21.44 0.60
CA ALA A 340 13.25 -22.09 0.89
C ALA A 340 14.48 -21.19 0.72
N PHE A 341 14.49 -20.26 -0.24
CA PHE A 341 15.60 -19.34 -0.47
C PHE A 341 15.21 -17.88 -0.20
N SER A 342 14.17 -17.66 0.61
CA SER A 342 13.56 -16.35 0.78
C SER A 342 13.24 -16.05 2.23
N ASN A 343 13.16 -14.75 2.50
CA ASN A 343 13.02 -14.22 3.84
C ASN A 343 11.56 -14.27 4.30
N GLY A 344 11.39 -14.32 5.62
CA GLY A 344 10.09 -14.09 6.23
C GLY A 344 9.63 -12.65 6.03
N GLY A 345 8.31 -12.48 5.94
CA GLY A 345 7.67 -11.17 5.93
C GLY A 345 7.74 -10.53 7.31
N THR A 346 7.63 -9.20 7.37
CA THR A 346 7.70 -8.48 8.65
C THR A 346 6.36 -8.51 9.39
N GLY A 347 6.40 -8.42 10.71
CA GLY A 347 5.19 -8.24 11.51
C GLY A 347 4.56 -6.87 11.27
N GLY A 348 3.24 -6.80 11.39
CA GLY A 348 2.49 -5.54 11.36
C GLY A 348 2.67 -4.77 12.67
N ASN A 349 2.52 -3.45 12.63
CA ASN A 349 2.58 -2.62 13.84
C ASN A 349 1.29 -2.76 14.66
N GLY A 350 1.42 -2.59 15.98
CA GLY A 350 0.27 -2.44 16.87
C GLY A 350 -0.48 -1.13 16.64
N GLY A 351 -1.81 -1.20 16.74
CA GLY A 351 -2.70 -0.05 16.71
C GLY A 351 -2.63 0.75 18.01
N ALA A 352 -3.03 2.02 17.97
CA ALA A 352 -3.04 2.84 19.18
C ALA A 352 -4.30 2.63 20.02
N GLY A 353 -4.21 2.91 21.32
CA GLY A 353 -5.33 2.86 22.27
C GLY A 353 -5.26 3.93 23.36
N ILE A 354 -6.25 3.99 24.23
CA ILE A 354 -6.19 4.80 25.45
C ILE A 354 -5.57 3.99 26.60
N THR A 355 -6.10 2.81 26.90
CA THR A 355 -5.65 1.99 28.04
C THR A 355 -4.35 1.27 27.74
N ALA A 356 -4.22 0.69 26.54
CA ALA A 356 -2.99 0.09 26.08
C ALA A 356 -2.83 0.20 24.56
N GLY A 357 -1.59 0.27 24.09
CA GLY A 357 -1.30 0.10 22.68
C GLY A 357 -1.41 -1.38 22.32
N GLY A 358 -1.78 -1.67 21.08
CA GLY A 358 -1.71 -3.04 20.58
C GLY A 358 -0.26 -3.51 20.47
N HIS A 359 -0.02 -4.80 20.62
CA HIS A 359 1.32 -5.35 20.42
C HIS A 359 1.69 -5.36 18.95
N GLY A 360 2.97 -5.22 18.64
CA GLY A 360 3.50 -5.50 17.31
C GLY A 360 3.36 -6.98 16.97
N GLY A 361 3.10 -7.27 15.69
CA GLY A 361 3.04 -8.64 15.18
C GLY A 361 4.43 -9.26 15.09
N ALA A 362 4.50 -10.59 15.21
CA ALA A 362 5.75 -11.32 15.02
C ALA A 362 6.23 -11.23 13.55
N GLY A 363 7.54 -11.19 13.34
CA GLY A 363 8.12 -11.44 12.03
C GLY A 363 7.92 -12.89 11.59
N GLY A 364 7.74 -13.11 10.29
CA GLY A 364 7.66 -14.44 9.70
C GLY A 364 9.01 -15.13 9.67
N CYS A 365 9.01 -16.47 9.66
CA CYS A 365 10.24 -17.23 9.54
C CYS A 365 10.81 -17.21 8.10
N GLY A 366 12.14 -17.26 7.98
CA GLY A 366 12.80 -17.57 6.71
C GLY A 366 12.62 -19.05 6.34
N GLY A 367 12.64 -19.38 5.05
CA GLY A 367 12.76 -20.78 4.62
C GLY A 367 14.21 -21.27 4.72
N LEU A 368 14.55 -22.46 4.21
CA LEU A 368 15.84 -23.16 4.37
C LEU A 368 17.13 -22.29 4.46
N LEU A 369 17.28 -21.28 3.59
CA LEU A 369 18.44 -20.37 3.49
C LEU A 369 18.09 -18.89 3.75
N GLY A 370 16.84 -18.59 4.12
CA GLY A 370 16.33 -17.23 4.29
C GLY A 370 16.58 -16.64 5.67
N THR A 371 16.53 -15.31 5.79
CA THR A 371 16.51 -14.67 7.12
C THR A 371 15.09 -14.59 7.66
N GLY A 372 14.97 -14.47 8.99
CA GLY A 372 13.70 -14.11 9.61
C GLY A 372 13.26 -12.69 9.26
N GLY A 373 11.96 -12.45 9.23
CA GLY A 373 11.38 -11.12 9.10
C GLY A 373 11.48 -10.34 10.42
N ALA A 374 11.56 -9.02 10.35
CA ALA A 374 11.54 -8.19 11.57
C ALA A 374 10.16 -8.23 12.26
N GLY A 375 10.15 -8.10 13.58
CA GLY A 375 8.94 -7.90 14.36
C GLY A 375 8.35 -6.50 14.14
N GLY A 376 7.03 -6.39 14.25
CA GLY A 376 6.33 -5.11 14.14
C GLY A 376 6.50 -4.25 15.40
N SER A 377 6.37 -2.94 15.25
CA SER A 377 6.44 -2.01 16.38
C SER A 377 5.18 -2.10 17.25
N GLY A 378 5.31 -1.91 18.56
CA GLY A 378 4.16 -1.75 19.45
C GLY A 378 3.38 -0.46 19.18
N GLY A 379 2.09 -0.48 19.51
CA GLY A 379 1.18 0.64 19.38
C GLY A 379 1.37 1.68 20.49
N ALA A 380 1.14 2.95 20.18
CA ALA A 380 1.14 4.00 21.20
C ALA A 380 -0.14 3.99 22.04
N ALA A 381 -0.09 4.45 23.29
CA ALA A 381 -1.29 4.69 24.08
C ALA A 381 -1.20 5.75 25.17
N LEU A 382 -2.36 6.15 25.70
CA LEU A 382 -2.45 7.11 26.81
C LEU A 382 -2.12 6.50 28.18
N GLN A 383 -1.97 5.19 28.31
CA GLN A 383 -1.51 4.53 29.55
C GLN A 383 -0.30 3.65 29.26
N VAL A 384 -0.50 2.42 28.78
CA VAL A 384 0.59 1.47 28.56
C VAL A 384 0.89 1.34 27.07
N GLY A 385 2.10 1.63 26.66
CA GLY A 385 2.51 1.38 25.27
C GLY A 385 2.48 -0.12 24.96
N GLY A 386 2.09 -0.48 23.74
CA GLY A 386 2.08 -1.88 23.32
C GLY A 386 3.50 -2.41 23.15
N ASP A 387 3.74 -3.69 23.40
CA ASP A 387 5.08 -4.26 23.20
C ASP A 387 5.41 -4.43 21.72
N GLY A 388 6.70 -4.43 21.39
CA GLY A 388 7.19 -4.81 20.08
C GLY A 388 7.00 -6.30 19.82
N GLY A 389 6.70 -6.64 18.57
CA GLY A 389 6.60 -8.03 18.13
C GLY A 389 7.97 -8.71 18.06
N PRO A 390 8.08 -10.02 18.32
CA PRO A 390 9.35 -10.71 18.16
C PRO A 390 9.76 -10.78 16.69
N GLY A 391 11.07 -10.79 16.43
CA GLY A 391 11.64 -11.10 15.13
C GLY A 391 11.41 -12.57 14.77
N GLY A 392 11.22 -12.84 13.47
CA GLY A 392 11.07 -14.18 12.95
C GLY A 392 12.37 -14.98 13.03
N THR A 393 12.28 -16.29 13.19
CA THR A 393 13.46 -17.15 13.13
C THR A 393 14.02 -17.21 11.71
N ALA A 394 15.32 -17.37 11.60
CA ALA A 394 15.98 -17.67 10.34
C ALA A 394 15.53 -19.01 9.74
N GLY A 395 16.03 -19.24 8.53
CA GLY A 395 16.00 -20.53 7.87
C GLY A 395 16.70 -21.64 8.62
N TRP A 396 16.27 -22.88 8.36
CA TRP A 396 16.77 -24.04 9.08
C TRP A 396 18.29 -24.25 8.95
N LEU A 397 18.88 -24.02 7.76
CA LEU A 397 20.30 -24.30 7.52
C LEU A 397 21.17 -23.04 7.61
N ILE A 398 20.79 -22.01 6.83
CA ILE A 398 21.53 -20.75 6.74
C ILE A 398 20.56 -19.59 6.89
N GLY A 399 20.98 -18.54 7.59
CA GLY A 399 20.25 -17.28 7.66
C GLY A 399 20.36 -16.65 9.05
N ASP A 400 20.23 -15.33 9.10
CA ASP A 400 20.18 -14.59 10.35
C ASP A 400 18.73 -14.47 10.85
N GLY A 401 18.55 -14.40 12.16
CA GLY A 401 17.26 -14.14 12.76
C GLY A 401 16.79 -12.70 12.50
N GLY A 402 15.48 -12.50 12.45
CA GLY A 402 14.89 -11.17 12.29
C GLY A 402 15.08 -10.30 13.53
N ALA A 403 15.20 -8.99 13.37
CA ALA A 403 15.23 -8.07 14.51
C ALA A 403 13.88 -8.04 15.25
N GLY A 404 13.92 -7.86 16.56
CA GLY A 404 12.73 -7.60 17.37
C GLY A 404 12.15 -6.22 17.06
N GLY A 405 10.83 -6.12 17.09
CA GLY A 405 10.10 -4.87 16.93
C GLY A 405 10.31 -3.96 18.13
N ILE A 406 10.19 -2.65 17.94
CA ILE A 406 10.33 -1.71 19.05
C ILE A 406 9.10 -1.69 19.96
N GLY A 407 9.25 -1.30 21.21
CA GLY A 407 8.11 -0.98 22.07
C GLY A 407 7.35 0.26 21.60
N GLY A 408 6.03 0.30 21.84
CA GLY A 408 5.17 1.45 21.64
C GLY A 408 5.20 2.39 22.84
N GLN A 409 5.01 3.69 22.62
CA GLN A 409 5.06 4.69 23.70
C GLN A 409 3.78 4.68 24.56
N GLY A 410 3.90 4.95 25.86
CA GLY A 410 2.75 5.05 26.76
C GLY A 410 2.90 6.10 27.85
N ARG A 411 1.81 6.71 28.32
CA ARG A 411 1.86 7.77 29.36
C ARG A 411 2.18 7.28 30.78
N THR A 412 1.99 6.01 31.09
CA THR A 412 2.36 5.41 32.38
C THR A 412 3.46 4.38 32.23
N ASN A 413 3.52 3.68 31.12
CA ASN A 413 4.60 2.74 30.84
C ASN A 413 4.91 2.74 29.35
N GLY A 414 6.20 2.81 29.00
CA GLY A 414 6.62 2.44 27.66
C GLY A 414 6.44 0.93 27.45
N GLY A 415 6.06 0.53 26.24
CA GLY A 415 6.02 -0.87 25.83
C GLY A 415 7.42 -1.46 25.75
N ALA A 416 7.53 -2.76 26.03
CA ALA A 416 8.79 -3.47 25.90
C ALA A 416 9.17 -3.64 24.42
N GLY A 417 10.47 -3.70 24.13
CA GLY A 417 10.96 -4.15 22.84
C GLY A 417 10.75 -5.66 22.65
N GLY A 418 10.50 -6.06 21.41
CA GLY A 418 10.36 -7.45 21.00
C GLY A 418 11.70 -8.18 21.00
N ALA A 419 11.66 -9.49 21.20
CA ALA A 419 12.85 -10.33 21.10
C ALA A 419 13.37 -10.41 19.66
N GLY A 420 14.68 -10.51 19.48
CA GLY A 420 15.28 -10.90 18.20
C GLY A 420 15.03 -12.38 17.90
N GLY A 421 14.90 -12.73 16.63
CA GLY A 421 14.74 -14.11 16.18
C GLY A 421 16.05 -14.89 16.22
N ASP A 422 15.95 -16.21 16.32
CA ASP A 422 17.14 -17.08 16.31
C ASP A 422 17.71 -17.26 14.89
N GLY A 423 19.03 -17.46 14.79
CA GLY A 423 19.77 -17.78 13.56
C GLY A 423 19.66 -19.24 13.12
N GLY A 424 20.00 -19.52 11.86
CA GLY A 424 19.91 -20.86 11.26
C GLY A 424 20.95 -21.84 11.81
N MET A 425 20.68 -23.15 11.75
CA MET A 425 21.46 -24.16 12.49
C MET A 425 22.95 -24.23 12.12
N LEU A 426 23.32 -24.06 10.85
CA LEU A 426 24.72 -24.18 10.40
C LEU A 426 25.42 -22.83 10.39
N VAL A 427 24.83 -21.84 9.72
CA VAL A 427 25.37 -20.48 9.62
C VAL A 427 24.25 -19.49 9.87
N GLY A 428 24.30 -18.78 10.99
CA GLY A 428 23.26 -17.82 11.30
C GLY A 428 23.49 -17.11 12.62
N SER A 429 23.47 -15.78 12.56
CA SER A 429 23.50 -14.93 13.73
C SER A 429 22.08 -14.72 14.26
N GLY A 430 21.96 -14.53 15.57
CA GLY A 430 20.70 -14.10 16.15
C GLY A 430 20.35 -12.67 15.76
N GLY A 431 19.06 -12.36 15.62
CA GLY A 431 18.58 -11.01 15.41
C GLY A 431 18.74 -10.15 16.65
N GLY A 432 18.95 -8.85 16.48
CA GLY A 432 18.96 -7.90 17.61
C GLY A 432 17.59 -7.79 18.27
N GLY A 433 17.56 -7.62 19.59
CA GLY A 433 16.34 -7.27 20.32
C GLY A 433 15.91 -5.84 20.05
N GLY A 434 14.60 -5.60 20.02
CA GLY A 434 14.06 -4.26 19.81
C GLY A 434 14.28 -3.37 21.03
N PRO A 435 14.53 -2.05 20.87
CA PRO A 435 14.53 -1.12 22.00
C PRO A 435 13.14 -1.02 22.66
N GLY A 436 13.15 -0.81 23.97
CA GLY A 436 11.97 -0.43 24.75
C GLY A 436 11.57 1.01 24.49
N ALA A 437 10.28 1.31 24.61
CA ALA A 437 9.76 2.64 24.33
C ALA A 437 9.89 3.59 25.52
N THR A 438 9.83 4.87 25.23
CA THR A 438 9.72 5.92 26.24
C THR A 438 8.35 5.90 26.92
N ALA A 439 8.31 6.16 28.22
CA ALA A 439 7.10 6.58 28.90
C ALA A 439 6.87 8.09 28.76
N LEU A 440 5.63 8.56 28.93
CA LEU A 440 5.24 9.98 28.88
C LEU A 440 4.94 10.54 30.29
N SER A 441 4.84 11.87 30.39
CA SER A 441 4.66 12.64 31.65
C SER A 441 3.20 13.06 31.89
N ASN A 442 2.60 12.76 33.06
CA ASN A 442 1.57 13.62 33.70
C ASN A 442 1.38 13.33 35.20
N THR A 443 0.98 14.36 35.95
CA THR A 443 0.78 14.45 37.40
C THR A 443 0.01 13.28 38.01
N GLY A 444 0.71 12.44 38.79
CA GLY A 444 0.10 11.51 39.76
C GLY A 444 0.47 10.03 39.62
N SER A 445 1.13 9.59 38.54
CA SER A 445 1.56 8.19 38.35
C SER A 445 3.02 8.13 37.87
N HIS A 446 3.81 7.19 38.40
CA HIS A 446 5.23 7.04 38.04
C HIS A 446 5.37 6.35 36.68
N GLY A 447 5.80 7.11 35.67
CA GLY A 447 5.97 6.62 34.30
C GLY A 447 7.27 5.81 34.10
N PHE A 448 7.22 4.48 33.91
CA PHE A 448 8.41 3.65 33.71
C PHE A 448 8.76 3.46 32.23
N GLY A 449 10.04 3.56 31.89
CA GLY A 449 10.51 3.23 30.54
C GLY A 449 10.30 1.75 30.20
N GLY A 450 10.01 1.45 28.94
CA GLY A 450 9.84 0.09 28.48
C GLY A 450 11.17 -0.67 28.48
N SER A 451 11.15 -1.97 28.78
CA SER A 451 12.38 -2.77 28.73
C SER A 451 12.84 -3.03 27.31
N GLY A 452 14.15 -3.10 27.07
CA GLY A 452 14.71 -3.59 25.82
C GLY A 452 14.43 -5.09 25.62
N GLY A 453 14.18 -5.48 24.39
CA GLY A 453 13.97 -6.87 24.00
C GLY A 453 15.27 -7.66 24.02
N PRO A 454 15.25 -8.96 24.35
CA PRO A 454 16.45 -9.80 24.28
C PRO A 454 16.87 -10.03 22.82
N GLY A 455 18.16 -10.16 22.57
CA GLY A 455 18.70 -10.61 21.29
C GLY A 455 18.49 -12.10 21.08
N GLY A 456 18.32 -12.51 19.83
CA GLY A 456 18.15 -13.91 19.43
C GLY A 456 19.47 -14.68 19.54
N ASN A 457 19.37 -16.01 19.66
CA ASN A 457 20.55 -16.86 19.68
C ASN A 457 21.06 -17.13 18.26
N ALA A 458 22.36 -17.37 18.13
CA ALA A 458 22.93 -17.92 16.91
C ALA A 458 22.60 -19.41 16.74
N GLY A 459 22.96 -19.93 15.55
CA GLY A 459 22.94 -21.36 15.24
C GLY A 459 23.94 -22.20 16.03
N ILE A 460 24.21 -23.42 15.55
CA ILE A 460 25.09 -24.40 16.23
C ILE A 460 26.56 -24.15 15.88
N TRP A 461 26.89 -23.96 14.60
CA TRP A 461 28.28 -23.99 14.14
C TRP A 461 28.92 -22.61 14.03
N TYR A 462 28.30 -21.71 13.26
CA TYR A 462 28.84 -20.37 13.03
C TYR A 462 27.76 -19.30 13.17
N GLY A 463 28.06 -18.25 13.94
CA GLY A 463 27.17 -17.11 14.11
C GLY A 463 27.31 -16.46 15.49
N SER A 464 27.16 -15.14 15.54
CA SER A 464 27.14 -14.38 16.79
C SER A 464 25.71 -14.27 17.34
N GLY A 465 25.58 -14.24 18.66
CA GLY A 465 24.31 -13.91 19.28
C GLY A 465 23.89 -12.48 18.96
N GLY A 466 22.59 -12.23 18.89
CA GLY A 466 22.05 -10.89 18.68
C GLY A 466 22.27 -9.98 19.89
N SER A 467 22.49 -8.69 19.67
CA SER A 467 22.54 -7.73 20.77
C SER A 467 21.15 -7.55 21.41
N GLY A 468 21.10 -7.34 22.72
CA GLY A 468 19.89 -6.90 23.40
C GLY A 468 19.52 -5.46 23.03
N GLY A 469 18.23 -5.15 23.04
CA GLY A 469 17.73 -3.80 22.78
C GLY A 469 17.99 -2.87 23.96
N ALA A 470 18.14 -1.57 23.70
CA ALA A 470 18.23 -0.58 24.76
C ALA A 470 16.89 -0.44 25.51
N GLY A 471 16.95 -0.09 26.80
CA GLY A 471 15.79 0.29 27.59
C GLY A 471 15.27 1.69 27.24
N GLY A 472 13.98 1.89 27.44
CA GLY A 472 13.29 3.14 27.15
C GLY A 472 13.45 4.18 28.26
N PHE A 473 13.25 5.46 27.92
CA PHE A 473 13.33 6.56 28.88
C PHE A 473 12.11 6.59 29.83
N GLY A 474 12.35 6.86 31.12
CA GLY A 474 11.34 7.03 32.18
C GLY A 474 11.27 8.47 32.73
N PRO A 475 10.31 9.31 32.32
CA PRO A 475 10.24 10.72 32.75
C PRO A 475 9.81 10.92 34.22
N GLN A 476 9.22 9.91 34.86
CA GLN A 476 8.62 10.00 36.21
C GLN A 476 8.83 8.77 37.10
N GLY A 477 9.13 7.63 36.49
CA GLY A 477 9.60 6.41 37.14
C GLY A 477 11.00 6.06 36.65
N ASP A 478 11.40 4.82 36.88
CA ASP A 478 12.72 4.34 36.48
C ASP A 478 12.82 4.19 34.95
N GLY A 479 14.02 4.35 34.43
CA GLY A 479 14.32 3.98 33.05
C GLY A 479 14.14 2.48 32.84
N GLY A 480 13.74 2.08 31.63
CA GLY A 480 13.54 0.68 31.30
C GLY A 480 14.86 -0.09 31.34
N PRO A 481 14.88 -1.35 31.79
CA PRO A 481 16.10 -2.16 31.73
C PRO A 481 16.45 -2.48 30.27
N GLY A 482 17.73 -2.63 29.98
CA GLY A 482 18.21 -3.11 28.69
C GLY A 482 17.99 -4.62 28.51
N GLY A 483 17.83 -5.04 27.26
CA GLY A 483 17.59 -6.44 26.90
C GLY A 483 18.84 -7.30 27.00
N HIS A 484 18.68 -8.60 27.20
CA HIS A 484 19.80 -9.53 27.23
C HIS A 484 20.40 -9.75 25.84
N GLY A 485 21.71 -9.98 25.76
CA GLY A 485 22.36 -10.45 24.54
C GLY A 485 22.12 -11.94 24.32
N GLY A 486 21.99 -12.34 23.05
CA GLY A 486 21.78 -13.73 22.67
C GLY A 486 23.07 -14.56 22.72
N ASN A 487 22.94 -15.88 22.80
CA ASN A 487 24.09 -16.77 22.86
C ASN A 487 24.73 -16.99 21.48
N ALA A 488 26.04 -17.21 21.47
CA ALA A 488 26.81 -17.54 20.28
C ALA A 488 26.66 -18.98 19.81
N ALA A 489 27.03 -19.23 18.56
CA ALA A 489 27.32 -20.55 18.03
C ALA A 489 28.67 -21.08 18.57
N LEU A 490 29.08 -22.27 18.13
CA LEU A 490 30.40 -22.83 18.46
C LEU A 490 31.53 -21.85 18.09
N ILE A 491 31.44 -21.23 16.91
CA ILE A 491 32.28 -20.14 16.44
C ILE A 491 31.43 -18.88 16.33
N GLY A 492 31.67 -17.92 17.20
CA GLY A 492 30.86 -16.72 17.31
C GLY A 492 31.05 -16.02 18.64
N ASN A 493 30.77 -14.71 18.67
CA ASN A 493 30.72 -13.97 19.92
C ASN A 493 29.30 -13.99 20.49
N GLY A 494 29.18 -13.98 21.82
CA GLY A 494 27.90 -13.74 22.47
C GLY A 494 27.43 -12.32 22.16
N GLY A 495 26.13 -12.08 22.05
CA GLY A 495 25.60 -10.75 21.79
C GLY A 495 25.79 -9.83 23.00
N ASN A 496 26.03 -8.54 22.79
CA ASN A 496 26.08 -7.59 23.91
C ASN A 496 24.69 -7.41 24.53
N GLY A 497 24.64 -7.21 25.85
CA GLY A 497 23.43 -6.74 26.51
C GLY A 497 23.12 -5.30 26.10
N GLY A 498 21.85 -4.95 26.02
CA GLY A 498 21.41 -3.59 25.75
C GLY A 498 21.59 -2.68 26.95
N ASP A 499 21.78 -1.40 26.72
CA ASP A 499 21.90 -0.42 27.81
C ASP A 499 20.55 -0.15 28.46
N GLY A 500 20.54 0.19 29.75
CA GLY A 500 19.35 0.68 30.43
C GLY A 500 18.96 2.07 29.95
N GLY A 501 17.67 2.35 29.96
CA GLY A 501 17.13 3.66 29.59
C GLY A 501 17.35 4.70 30.67
N SER A 502 17.42 5.96 30.26
CA SER A 502 17.60 7.08 31.19
C SER A 502 16.28 7.47 31.91
N SER A 503 16.38 8.29 32.96
CA SER A 503 15.27 8.84 33.73
C SER A 503 15.61 10.22 34.31
N THR A 504 14.60 11.03 34.63
CA THR A 504 14.79 12.38 35.21
C THR A 504 14.59 12.43 36.73
N PRO A 505 13.50 11.87 37.33
CA PRO A 505 13.37 11.75 38.78
C PRO A 505 13.59 10.32 39.32
N GLY A 506 13.45 9.27 38.50
CA GLY A 506 13.64 7.85 38.88
C GLY A 506 15.08 7.36 38.72
N ALA A 507 15.38 6.11 39.08
CA ALA A 507 16.67 5.51 38.77
C ALA A 507 16.80 5.20 37.27
N GLY A 508 18.00 5.31 36.71
CA GLY A 508 18.26 4.81 35.38
C GLY A 508 18.06 3.29 35.32
N GLY A 509 17.62 2.78 34.17
CA GLY A 509 17.36 1.36 33.99
C GLY A 509 18.63 0.51 34.13
N ALA A 510 18.50 -0.74 34.56
CA ALA A 510 19.65 -1.66 34.58
C ALA A 510 20.08 -2.02 33.15
N GLY A 511 21.38 -2.22 32.92
CA GLY A 511 21.88 -2.78 31.68
C GLY A 511 21.57 -4.28 31.58
N GLY A 512 21.38 -4.74 30.36
CA GLY A 512 21.11 -6.15 30.05
C GLY A 512 22.36 -7.01 30.19
N ILE A 513 22.18 -8.28 30.54
CA ILE A 513 23.28 -9.26 30.61
C ILE A 513 23.77 -9.59 29.19
N GLY A 514 25.08 -9.70 29.00
CA GLY A 514 25.69 -10.17 27.74
C GLY A 514 25.49 -11.66 27.49
N GLY A 515 25.42 -12.05 26.23
CA GLY A 515 25.25 -13.44 25.80
C GLY A 515 26.52 -14.28 25.96
N ASN A 516 26.34 -15.59 26.10
CA ASN A 516 27.48 -16.48 26.31
C ASN A 516 28.21 -16.79 24.98
N ALA A 517 29.53 -16.95 25.06
CA ALA A 517 30.31 -17.59 24.00
C ALA A 517 30.36 -19.11 24.20
N ARG A 518 30.69 -19.86 23.14
CA ARG A 518 30.84 -21.33 23.23
C ARG A 518 32.27 -21.80 23.13
N LEU A 519 32.84 -21.97 21.93
CA LEU A 519 34.22 -22.49 21.77
C LEU A 519 35.17 -21.39 21.32
N ILE A 520 34.94 -20.79 20.15
CA ILE A 520 35.77 -19.72 19.59
C ILE A 520 34.95 -18.44 19.54
N GLY A 521 35.43 -17.38 20.20
CA GLY A 521 34.78 -16.08 20.27
C GLY A 521 34.75 -15.54 21.70
N THR A 522 34.32 -14.29 21.85
CA THR A 522 34.21 -13.61 23.14
C THR A 522 32.77 -13.64 23.64
N ALA A 523 32.59 -13.72 24.96
CA ALA A 523 31.27 -13.50 25.55
C ALA A 523 30.81 -12.08 25.24
N GLY A 524 29.51 -11.83 25.20
CA GLY A 524 28.98 -10.48 25.05
C GLY A 524 29.27 -9.61 26.27
N SER A 525 29.49 -8.32 26.06
CA SER A 525 29.56 -7.37 27.18
C SER A 525 28.18 -7.18 27.78
N GLY A 526 28.12 -6.97 29.09
CA GLY A 526 26.91 -6.47 29.74
C GLY A 526 26.63 -5.04 29.30
N GLY A 527 25.35 -4.70 29.22
CA GLY A 527 24.92 -3.34 28.90
C GLY A 527 25.22 -2.38 30.04
N ASN A 528 25.33 -1.11 29.70
CA ASN A 528 25.45 -0.04 30.68
C ASN A 528 24.14 0.17 31.44
N GLY A 529 24.24 0.67 32.67
CA GLY A 529 23.08 1.26 33.32
C GLY A 529 22.67 2.59 32.69
N GLY A 530 21.38 2.89 32.70
CA GLY A 530 20.85 4.16 32.24
C GLY A 530 21.20 5.32 33.17
N TYR A 531 21.13 6.54 32.64
CA TYR A 531 21.36 7.75 33.42
C TYR A 531 20.12 8.15 34.21
N GLY A 532 20.29 8.51 35.48
CA GLY A 532 19.25 9.09 36.34
C GLY A 532 19.87 9.56 37.66
N PRO A 533 19.10 10.19 38.57
CA PRO A 533 19.54 10.53 39.93
C PRO A 533 20.30 9.39 40.63
N THR A 534 19.87 8.15 40.40
CA THR A 534 20.65 6.94 40.65
C THR A 534 20.93 6.28 39.31
N ILE A 535 22.21 6.10 38.95
CA ILE A 535 22.58 5.39 37.71
C ILE A 535 22.20 3.92 37.86
N GLY A 536 21.63 3.34 36.80
CA GLY A 536 21.29 1.93 36.79
C GLY A 536 22.51 1.02 36.95
N ASN A 537 22.30 -0.20 37.44
CA ASN A 537 23.38 -1.17 37.49
C ASN A 537 23.78 -1.59 36.07
N SER A 538 25.07 -1.76 35.82
CA SER A 538 25.53 -2.38 34.58
C SER A 538 25.18 -3.87 34.58
N GLY A 539 24.85 -4.39 33.40
CA GLY A 539 24.63 -5.81 33.20
C GLY A 539 25.92 -6.60 33.38
N ALA A 540 25.77 -7.88 33.75
CA ALA A 540 26.91 -8.79 33.76
C ALA A 540 27.36 -9.11 32.32
N ASN A 541 28.67 -9.32 32.13
CA ASN A 541 29.17 -9.94 30.91
C ASN A 541 28.67 -11.38 30.81
N GLY A 542 28.55 -11.89 29.59
CA GLY A 542 28.26 -13.30 29.38
C GLY A 542 29.41 -14.20 29.84
N ALA A 543 29.13 -15.49 29.96
CA ALA A 543 30.16 -16.48 30.22
C ALA A 543 31.05 -16.69 28.99
N GLY A 544 32.36 -16.65 29.21
CA GLY A 544 33.37 -16.97 28.19
C GLY A 544 33.41 -18.47 27.87
N GLY A 545 33.94 -18.80 26.69
CA GLY A 545 34.19 -20.18 26.30
C GLY A 545 35.40 -20.80 27.03
N PRO A 546 35.62 -22.12 26.89
CA PRO A 546 36.73 -22.82 27.53
C PRO A 546 38.11 -22.35 27.01
N LEU A 547 38.15 -21.56 25.93
CA LEU A 547 39.38 -20.99 25.36
C LEU A 547 39.76 -19.60 25.91
N GLN A 548 38.99 -19.01 26.84
CA GLN A 548 39.25 -17.64 27.33
C GLN A 548 40.69 -17.44 27.84
N GLY A 549 41.22 -18.38 28.64
CA GLY A 549 42.59 -18.27 29.16
C GLY A 549 43.67 -18.33 28.08
N ALA A 550 43.39 -18.92 26.91
CA ALA A 550 44.31 -18.89 25.77
C ALA A 550 44.26 -17.53 25.05
N PHE A 551 43.09 -16.87 25.01
CA PHE A 551 42.97 -15.53 24.44
C PHE A 551 43.75 -14.49 25.24
N ASP A 552 43.77 -14.58 26.56
CA ASP A 552 44.53 -13.66 27.42
C ASP A 552 46.04 -13.70 27.14
N VAL A 553 46.60 -14.90 26.91
CA VAL A 553 48.01 -15.08 26.53
C VAL A 553 48.32 -14.46 25.17
N VAL A 554 47.38 -14.58 24.22
CA VAL A 554 47.53 -14.06 22.86
C VAL A 554 47.34 -12.54 22.80
N ASN A 555 46.54 -11.97 23.71
CA ASN A 555 46.30 -10.53 23.78
C ASN A 555 47.50 -9.75 24.34
N ALA A 556 48.25 -10.32 25.29
CA ALA A 556 49.29 -9.59 26.01
C ALA A 556 50.35 -8.90 25.10
N PRO A 557 50.87 -9.53 24.03
CA PRO A 557 51.79 -8.86 23.11
C PRO A 557 51.13 -7.71 22.32
N ALA A 558 49.86 -7.88 21.92
CA ALA A 558 49.15 -6.88 21.13
C ALA A 558 48.72 -5.68 21.97
N GLU A 559 48.25 -5.91 23.20
CA GLU A 559 47.97 -4.83 24.15
C GLU A 559 49.23 -4.02 24.46
N ALA A 560 50.38 -4.67 24.59
CA ALA A 560 51.66 -3.99 24.85
C ALA A 560 52.16 -3.18 23.64
N LEU A 561 51.95 -3.66 22.41
CA LEU A 561 52.48 -3.04 21.19
C LEU A 561 51.54 -1.98 20.59
N LEU A 562 50.24 -2.25 20.63
CA LEU A 562 49.21 -1.51 19.90
C LEU A 562 48.19 -0.85 20.83
N GLY A 563 48.26 -1.10 22.15
CA GLY A 563 47.30 -0.57 23.13
C GLY A 563 45.91 -1.19 23.00
N GLN A 564 45.76 -2.27 22.23
CA GLN A 564 44.48 -2.92 21.95
C GLN A 564 44.68 -4.44 21.83
N PRO A 565 43.81 -5.26 22.46
CA PRO A 565 43.86 -6.71 22.36
C PRO A 565 43.53 -7.21 20.96
N LEU A 566 43.93 -8.44 20.63
CA LEU A 566 43.51 -9.12 19.40
C LEU A 566 42.09 -9.69 19.52
N ILE A 567 41.77 -10.25 20.70
CA ILE A 567 40.56 -11.01 21.01
C ILE A 567 39.95 -10.49 22.31
N ALA A 568 39.10 -9.47 22.26
CA ALA A 568 38.37 -8.97 23.43
C ALA A 568 37.20 -8.10 23.00
N ASN A 569 36.23 -7.87 23.87
CA ASN A 569 35.24 -6.83 23.60
C ASN A 569 35.78 -5.44 23.94
N GLY A 570 35.24 -4.44 23.26
CA GLY A 570 35.47 -3.05 23.58
C GLY A 570 34.81 -2.68 24.90
N ALA A 571 35.44 -1.79 25.65
CA ALA A 571 34.85 -1.21 26.85
C ALA A 571 33.65 -0.32 26.48
N ASN A 572 32.57 -0.42 27.25
CA ASN A 572 31.43 0.46 27.07
C ASN A 572 31.79 1.90 27.46
N GLY A 573 31.13 2.88 26.83
CA GLY A 573 31.20 4.28 27.22
C GLY A 573 30.54 4.53 28.57
N THR A 574 31.02 5.53 29.30
CA THR A 574 30.53 5.84 30.65
C THR A 574 29.08 6.38 30.61
N PRO A 575 28.13 5.82 31.37
CA PRO A 575 26.76 6.35 31.46
C PRO A 575 26.71 7.82 31.88
N GLY A 576 25.82 8.60 31.28
CA GLY A 576 25.59 10.02 31.58
C GLY A 576 26.58 10.99 30.96
N THR A 577 27.55 10.51 30.17
CA THR A 577 28.59 11.35 29.55
C THR A 577 28.47 11.44 28.03
N GLY A 578 27.61 10.63 27.41
CA GLY A 578 27.58 10.47 25.96
C GLY A 578 28.89 9.92 25.36
N ALA A 579 29.78 9.33 26.17
CA ALA A 579 31.04 8.80 25.69
C ALA A 579 30.82 7.63 24.72
N PRO A 580 31.56 7.54 23.61
CA PRO A 580 31.46 6.42 22.69
C PRO A 580 31.99 5.13 23.33
N GLY A 581 31.43 4.00 22.91
CA GLY A 581 31.99 2.70 23.21
C GLY A 581 33.31 2.49 22.47
N GLN A 582 34.25 1.79 23.09
CA GLN A 582 35.53 1.48 22.48
C GLN A 582 35.38 0.36 21.44
N PRO A 583 36.25 0.33 20.41
CA PRO A 583 36.31 -0.80 19.49
C PRO A 583 36.58 -2.13 20.20
N GLY A 584 36.05 -3.22 19.65
CA GLY A 584 36.45 -4.59 19.99
C GLY A 584 37.91 -4.86 19.68
N GLY A 585 38.41 -6.04 20.04
CA GLY A 585 39.76 -6.49 19.72
C GLY A 585 40.02 -6.46 18.22
N LEU A 586 41.28 -6.27 17.82
CA LEU A 586 41.66 -6.03 16.43
C LEU A 586 41.12 -7.09 15.47
N LEU A 587 41.03 -8.36 15.89
CA LEU A 587 40.53 -9.47 15.08
C LEU A 587 39.16 -9.92 15.54
N ILE A 588 39.01 -10.26 16.82
CA ILE A 588 37.79 -10.84 17.36
C ILE A 588 37.30 -10.03 18.56
N GLY A 589 36.01 -9.73 18.55
CA GLY A 589 35.29 -9.24 19.70
C GLY A 589 34.33 -8.12 19.35
N ASN A 590 33.34 -7.93 20.20
CA ASN A 590 32.28 -6.96 19.95
C ASN A 590 32.73 -5.55 20.34
N GLY A 591 32.20 -4.54 19.68
CA GLY A 591 32.37 -3.16 20.13
C GLY A 591 31.66 -2.93 21.46
N GLY A 592 32.19 -2.02 22.28
CA GLY A 592 31.54 -1.58 23.50
C GLY A 592 30.29 -0.75 23.22
N ASN A 593 29.31 -0.78 24.11
CA ASN A 593 28.12 0.05 23.96
C ASN A 593 28.43 1.54 24.24
N GLY A 594 27.67 2.44 23.64
CA GLY A 594 27.75 3.87 23.90
C GLY A 594 27.23 4.23 25.29
N GLY A 595 27.84 5.21 25.94
CA GLY A 595 27.31 5.77 27.19
C GLY A 595 26.04 6.59 26.92
N ALA A 596 25.04 6.47 27.79
CA ALA A 596 23.88 7.36 27.74
C ALA A 596 24.31 8.84 27.88
N GLY A 597 23.62 9.75 27.21
CA GLY A 597 23.83 11.19 27.30
C GLY A 597 23.29 11.75 28.62
N GLY A 598 24.04 12.68 29.22
CA GLY A 598 23.52 13.55 30.29
C GLY A 598 22.62 14.66 29.73
N PRO A 599 22.13 15.60 30.57
CA PRO A 599 21.30 16.71 30.13
C PRO A 599 21.91 17.47 28.94
N ASP A 600 21.08 17.75 27.93
CA ASP A 600 21.42 18.40 26.64
C ASP A 600 22.52 17.69 25.82
N GLN A 601 22.88 16.44 26.17
CA GLN A 601 23.91 15.66 25.47
C GLN A 601 23.33 14.50 24.69
N SER A 602 23.92 14.25 23.53
CA SER A 602 23.62 13.04 22.75
C SER A 602 24.20 11.80 23.43
N GLY A 603 23.61 10.64 23.16
CA GLY A 603 24.19 9.36 23.53
C GLY A 603 25.47 9.10 22.73
N GLY A 604 26.39 8.36 23.33
CA GLY A 604 27.63 7.96 22.68
C GLY A 604 27.37 6.93 21.60
N SER A 605 28.16 6.96 20.52
CA SER A 605 28.10 5.91 19.51
C SER A 605 28.61 4.58 20.06
N GLY A 606 28.05 3.46 19.59
CA GLY A 606 28.62 2.14 19.82
C GLY A 606 30.00 2.00 19.17
N GLY A 607 30.87 1.23 19.81
CA GLY A 607 32.19 0.89 19.29
C GLY A 607 32.09 -0.08 18.11
N THR A 608 33.09 -0.06 17.23
CA THR A 608 33.14 -1.02 16.11
C THR A 608 33.51 -2.43 16.59
N GLY A 609 32.94 -3.45 15.96
CA GLY A 609 33.39 -4.83 16.15
C GLY A 609 34.81 -5.06 15.59
N GLY A 610 35.44 -6.14 16.01
CA GLY A 610 36.74 -6.57 15.49
C GLY A 610 36.74 -6.85 13.99
N TRP A 611 37.92 -6.81 13.37
CA TRP A 611 38.04 -6.87 11.91
C TRP A 611 37.48 -8.17 11.32
N LEU A 612 37.77 -9.31 11.95
CA LEU A 612 37.37 -10.63 11.46
C LEU A 612 35.98 -11.05 11.97
N LEU A 613 35.76 -11.01 13.28
CA LEU A 613 34.51 -11.43 13.92
C LEU A 613 34.15 -10.51 15.07
N GLY A 614 33.07 -9.76 14.95
CA GLY A 614 32.61 -8.89 16.03
C GLY A 614 31.34 -8.15 15.67
N SER A 615 30.35 -8.17 16.56
CA SER A 615 29.20 -7.28 16.42
C SER A 615 29.56 -5.86 16.84
N GLY A 616 28.91 -4.87 16.25
CA GLY A 616 28.97 -3.51 16.74
C GLY A 616 28.33 -3.35 18.12
N GLY A 617 28.82 -2.38 18.90
CA GLY A 617 28.17 -2.00 20.15
C GLY A 617 26.86 -1.24 19.92
N ALA A 618 25.91 -1.31 20.85
CA ALA A 618 24.71 -0.48 20.79
C ALA A 618 25.06 1.01 21.00
N GLY A 619 24.28 1.91 20.42
CA GLY A 619 24.37 3.34 20.69
C GLY A 619 23.69 3.70 22.01
N GLY A 620 24.27 4.65 22.74
CA GLY A 620 23.71 5.12 24.01
C GLY A 620 22.44 5.96 23.80
N ALA A 621 21.52 5.96 24.77
CA ALA A 621 20.35 6.84 24.74
C ALA A 621 20.73 8.32 24.84
N GLY A 622 20.00 9.20 24.17
CA GLY A 622 20.13 10.65 24.29
C GLY A 622 19.60 11.16 25.63
N GLY A 623 20.22 12.22 26.15
CA GLY A 623 19.80 12.82 27.40
C GLY A 623 18.66 13.84 27.24
N PRO A 624 17.97 14.18 28.34
CA PRO A 624 16.88 15.17 28.32
C PRO A 624 17.42 16.57 27.99
N GLY A 625 16.68 17.36 27.22
CA GLY A 625 17.10 18.67 26.76
C GLY A 625 16.13 19.81 27.09
N THR A 626 16.69 20.98 27.39
CA THR A 626 15.94 22.20 27.74
C THR A 626 15.21 22.83 26.55
N SER A 627 15.53 22.41 25.33
CA SER A 627 14.83 22.79 24.09
C SER A 627 14.71 21.60 23.15
N THR A 628 15.84 21.09 22.65
CA THR A 628 15.92 19.88 21.86
C THR A 628 16.53 18.77 22.70
N GLY A 629 15.91 17.59 22.72
CA GLY A 629 16.48 16.43 23.38
C GLY A 629 17.81 16.03 22.74
N GLY A 630 18.72 15.44 23.52
CA GLY A 630 19.95 14.89 22.97
C GLY A 630 19.65 13.76 21.98
N ASN A 631 20.40 13.66 20.90
CA ASN A 631 20.20 12.57 19.94
C ASN A 631 20.63 11.24 20.54
N GLY A 632 20.02 10.14 20.10
CA GLY A 632 20.54 8.82 20.36
C GLY A 632 21.89 8.62 19.67
N GLY A 633 22.78 7.88 20.31
CA GLY A 633 24.06 7.50 19.71
C GLY A 633 23.85 6.51 18.57
N ASN A 634 24.65 6.60 17.51
CA ASN A 634 24.62 5.59 16.45
C ASN A 634 25.13 4.24 16.96
N GLY A 635 24.66 3.14 16.40
CA GLY A 635 25.28 1.84 16.61
C GLY A 635 26.72 1.79 16.10
N GLY A 636 27.50 0.81 16.55
CA GLY A 636 28.82 0.52 16.04
C GLY A 636 28.77 -0.37 14.79
N ALA A 637 29.68 -0.19 13.85
CA ALA A 637 29.73 -1.04 12.65
C ALA A 637 30.50 -2.34 12.91
N SER A 638 30.18 -3.38 12.13
CA SER A 638 30.99 -4.59 11.99
C SER A 638 31.81 -4.51 10.70
N TRP A 639 33.00 -5.14 10.70
CA TRP A 639 33.91 -5.08 9.54
C TRP A 639 33.71 -6.22 8.55
N LEU A 640 34.17 -7.44 8.86
CA LEU A 640 34.03 -8.58 7.94
C LEU A 640 32.80 -9.42 8.27
N LEU A 641 32.66 -9.85 9.53
CA LEU A 641 31.58 -10.71 10.01
C LEU A 641 31.04 -10.21 11.35
N GLY A 642 29.71 -10.10 11.45
CA GLY A 642 29.02 -9.68 12.68
C GLY A 642 27.88 -8.71 12.39
N ALA A 643 26.92 -8.65 13.31
CA ALA A 643 25.77 -7.74 13.20
C ALA A 643 26.16 -6.29 13.57
N GLY A 644 25.59 -5.33 12.85
CA GLY A 644 25.72 -3.92 13.20
C GLY A 644 24.99 -3.61 14.52
N GLY A 645 25.55 -2.68 15.29
CA GLY A 645 24.95 -2.24 16.54
C GLY A 645 23.65 -1.48 16.32
N ALA A 646 22.69 -1.64 17.24
CA ALA A 646 21.45 -0.86 17.23
C ALA A 646 21.73 0.61 17.61
N GLY A 647 20.96 1.54 17.07
CA GLY A 647 20.98 2.94 17.46
C GLY A 647 20.30 3.19 18.81
N GLY A 648 20.80 4.17 19.55
CA GLY A 648 20.23 4.59 20.83
C GLY A 648 18.96 5.42 20.66
N THR A 649 18.09 5.43 21.67
CA THR A 649 16.87 6.25 21.65
C THR A 649 17.20 7.74 21.77
N GLY A 650 16.41 8.60 21.13
CA GLY A 650 16.49 10.05 21.29
C GLY A 650 15.96 10.51 22.65
N GLY A 651 16.58 11.54 23.20
CA GLY A 651 16.20 12.14 24.48
C GLY A 651 14.93 12.99 24.38
N GLU A 652 14.26 13.19 25.52
CA GLU A 652 13.15 14.13 25.64
C GLU A 652 13.66 15.58 25.45
N GLY A 653 12.95 16.41 24.71
CA GLY A 653 13.21 17.84 24.62
C GLY A 653 11.98 18.67 24.99
N ALA A 654 12.21 19.80 25.66
CA ALA A 654 11.11 20.69 26.04
C ALA A 654 10.35 21.31 24.85
N VAL A 655 10.92 21.27 23.64
CA VAL A 655 10.32 21.76 22.38
C VAL A 655 10.32 20.67 21.32
N THR A 656 11.51 20.14 21.01
CA THR A 656 11.73 19.13 19.96
C THR A 656 12.38 17.89 20.56
N GLY A 657 11.86 16.72 20.28
CA GLY A 657 12.51 15.48 20.68
C GLY A 657 13.85 15.27 19.99
N GLY A 658 14.80 14.63 20.68
CA GLY A 658 16.07 14.24 20.09
C GLY A 658 15.87 13.19 18.99
N VAL A 659 16.70 13.22 17.95
CA VAL A 659 16.62 12.21 16.88
C VAL A 659 17.15 10.88 17.43
N GLY A 660 16.52 9.77 17.06
CA GLY A 660 17.03 8.44 17.38
C GLY A 660 18.33 8.15 16.62
N GLY A 661 19.25 7.44 17.24
CA GLY A 661 20.53 7.08 16.62
C GLY A 661 20.33 6.11 15.46
N ASN A 662 21.17 6.20 14.43
CA ASN A 662 21.11 5.25 13.33
C ASN A 662 21.67 3.89 13.76
N GLY A 663 21.07 2.82 13.25
CA GLY A 663 21.68 1.51 13.26
C GLY A 663 22.90 1.49 12.35
N ALA A 664 23.90 0.70 12.71
CA ALA A 664 25.13 0.59 11.93
C ALA A 664 25.14 -0.60 10.99
N SER A 665 26.05 -0.59 10.03
CA SER A 665 26.16 -1.66 9.05
C SER A 665 26.67 -2.97 9.67
N GLY A 666 26.10 -4.08 9.23
CA GLY A 666 26.67 -5.42 9.44
C GLY A 666 27.98 -5.60 8.66
N GLY A 667 28.70 -6.68 8.97
CA GLY A 667 30.00 -6.98 8.36
C GLY A 667 29.91 -7.25 6.87
N LEU A 668 30.93 -6.86 6.10
CA LEU A 668 31.00 -6.92 4.64
C LEU A 668 30.60 -8.27 4.05
N LEU A 669 31.00 -9.39 4.66
CA LEU A 669 30.68 -10.72 4.12
C LEU A 669 29.39 -11.28 4.72
N GLY A 670 29.01 -10.88 5.93
CA GLY A 670 27.81 -11.38 6.57
C GLY A 670 27.50 -10.71 7.90
N GLY A 671 26.24 -10.31 8.06
CA GLY A 671 25.69 -9.77 9.29
C GLY A 671 24.52 -8.83 9.01
N ALA A 672 23.49 -8.90 9.85
CA ALA A 672 22.37 -7.98 9.79
C ALA A 672 22.81 -6.53 10.09
N GLY A 673 22.17 -5.57 9.44
CA GLY A 673 22.27 -4.18 9.83
C GLY A 673 21.60 -3.95 11.18
N GLY A 674 22.16 -3.05 11.98
CA GLY A 674 21.57 -2.66 13.24
C GLY A 674 20.24 -1.94 13.05
N ALA A 675 19.30 -2.11 13.98
CA ALA A 675 18.07 -1.33 13.99
C ALA A 675 18.36 0.15 14.34
N GLY A 676 17.56 1.07 13.81
CA GLY A 676 17.55 2.45 14.28
C GLY A 676 17.07 2.57 15.73
N GLY A 677 17.35 3.72 16.34
CA GLY A 677 16.83 4.10 17.66
C GLY A 677 15.56 4.94 17.54
N VAL A 678 14.66 4.83 18.52
CA VAL A 678 13.38 5.57 18.54
C VAL A 678 13.63 7.08 18.70
N GLY A 679 12.85 7.91 18.02
CA GLY A 679 12.88 9.36 18.18
C GLY A 679 12.35 9.80 19.56
N GLY A 680 12.96 10.85 20.11
CA GLY A 680 12.63 11.40 21.42
C GLY A 680 11.31 12.17 21.46
N LEU A 681 10.80 12.38 22.67
CA LEU A 681 9.60 13.17 22.92
C LEU A 681 9.88 14.67 22.78
N GLY A 682 8.98 15.43 22.14
CA GLY A 682 8.96 16.89 22.19
C GLY A 682 7.57 17.44 22.54
N THR A 683 7.48 18.73 22.85
CA THR A 683 6.18 19.39 23.09
C THR A 683 5.53 19.89 21.80
N THR A 684 6.35 20.24 20.80
CA THR A 684 5.93 20.80 19.50
C THR A 684 6.33 19.92 18.32
N SER A 685 7.42 19.16 18.44
CA SER A 685 7.77 18.16 17.43
C SER A 685 8.45 16.95 18.05
N GLY A 686 8.03 15.76 17.63
CA GLY A 686 8.75 14.54 17.97
C GLY A 686 10.08 14.48 17.24
N GLY A 687 11.07 13.86 17.85
CA GLY A 687 12.34 13.58 17.18
C GLY A 687 12.15 12.55 16.07
N ALA A 688 12.93 12.63 15.00
CA ALA A 688 12.90 11.59 13.97
C ALA A 688 13.40 10.24 14.53
N GLY A 689 12.88 9.13 14.02
CA GLY A 689 13.45 7.82 14.24
C GLY A 689 14.79 7.68 13.50
N GLY A 690 15.71 6.90 14.06
CA GLY A 690 16.96 6.57 13.42
C GLY A 690 16.77 5.60 12.26
N ASN A 691 17.60 5.73 11.23
CA ASN A 691 17.60 4.82 10.09
C ASN A 691 18.21 3.48 10.48
N GLY A 692 17.78 2.42 9.80
CA GLY A 692 18.41 1.12 9.90
C GLY A 692 19.76 1.06 9.18
N GLY A 693 20.67 0.22 9.68
CA GLY A 693 21.98 0.01 9.09
C GLY A 693 21.95 -0.90 7.85
N ALA A 694 22.94 -0.78 6.98
CA ALA A 694 23.07 -1.69 5.84
C ALA A 694 23.42 -3.12 6.29
N SER A 695 23.00 -4.12 5.52
CA SER A 695 23.49 -5.50 5.71
C SER A 695 24.86 -5.73 5.06
N GLY A 696 25.47 -6.87 5.39
CA GLY A 696 26.60 -7.42 4.66
C GLY A 696 26.26 -7.83 3.22
N LEU A 697 27.28 -8.00 2.39
CA LEU A 697 27.15 -8.30 0.96
C LEU A 697 26.46 -9.64 0.68
N PHE A 698 26.71 -10.69 1.47
CA PHE A 698 26.20 -12.03 1.17
C PHE A 698 25.13 -12.55 2.13
N ALA A 699 25.08 -12.04 3.37
CA ALA A 699 24.15 -12.50 4.39
C ALA A 699 23.77 -11.38 5.38
N GLY A 700 22.57 -11.49 5.93
CA GLY A 700 21.97 -10.57 6.91
C GLY A 700 21.01 -9.58 6.29
N ALA A 701 19.91 -9.25 6.98
CA ALA A 701 18.92 -8.28 6.47
C ALA A 701 19.37 -6.84 6.75
N GLY A 702 18.95 -5.90 5.90
CA GLY A 702 19.05 -4.48 6.24
C GLY A 702 18.34 -4.21 7.57
N GLY A 703 18.93 -3.33 8.39
CA GLY A 703 18.37 -2.96 9.69
C GLY A 703 17.04 -2.26 9.53
N ALA A 704 16.13 -2.47 10.48
CA ALA A 704 14.86 -1.75 10.51
C ALA A 704 15.10 -0.28 10.89
N GLY A 705 14.42 0.63 10.21
CA GLY A 705 14.26 2.00 10.67
C GLY A 705 13.38 2.06 11.91
N ALA A 706 13.61 3.04 12.76
CA ALA A 706 12.91 3.19 14.03
C ALA A 706 11.75 4.17 13.97
N THR A 707 10.89 4.14 14.98
CA THR A 707 9.75 5.04 15.00
C THR A 707 10.14 6.47 15.32
N GLY A 708 9.38 7.40 14.75
CA GLY A 708 9.43 8.78 15.15
C GLY A 708 8.89 9.00 16.55
N GLY A 709 9.43 10.01 17.22
CA GLY A 709 9.03 10.46 18.54
C GLY A 709 7.68 11.17 18.54
N GLN A 710 7.12 11.38 19.73
CA GLN A 710 5.82 12.04 19.86
C GLN A 710 5.94 13.55 20.07
N ALA A 711 4.89 14.29 19.71
CA ALA A 711 4.69 15.69 20.10
C ALA A 711 3.48 15.82 21.02
N HIS A 712 3.67 16.20 22.29
CA HIS A 712 2.61 16.16 23.31
C HIS A 712 2.47 17.47 24.11
N THR A 713 1.79 18.47 23.53
CA THR A 713 1.01 19.52 24.25
C THR A 713 -0.07 20.14 23.33
N SER A 714 -0.99 20.94 23.91
CA SER A 714 -2.15 21.64 23.31
C SER A 714 -1.85 22.61 22.13
N VAL A 715 -0.61 22.70 21.63
CA VAL A 715 -0.21 23.65 20.58
C VAL A 715 0.59 22.92 19.50
N VAL A 716 0.08 22.99 18.26
CA VAL A 716 0.70 22.63 16.95
C VAL A 716 1.81 21.57 17.00
N GLY A 717 1.54 20.43 17.63
CA GLY A 717 2.51 19.35 17.80
C GLY A 717 2.55 18.41 16.59
N VAL A 718 3.70 18.22 15.94
CA VAL A 718 3.86 17.27 14.81
C VAL A 718 4.66 16.04 15.24
N GLY A 719 4.17 14.84 14.93
CA GLY A 719 4.90 13.60 15.19
C GLY A 719 6.23 13.55 14.44
N GLY A 720 7.25 12.94 15.02
CA GLY A 720 8.53 12.76 14.36
C GLY A 720 8.42 11.80 13.17
N VAL A 721 9.22 11.99 12.12
CA VAL A 721 9.24 11.03 11.01
C VAL A 721 9.84 9.68 11.45
N GLY A 722 9.36 8.59 10.88
CA GLY A 722 10.01 7.28 11.03
C GLY A 722 11.33 7.23 10.26
N GLY A 723 12.29 6.47 10.76
CA GLY A 723 13.57 6.26 10.08
C GLY A 723 13.43 5.30 8.90
N ASP A 724 14.25 5.48 7.87
CA ASP A 724 14.28 4.58 6.72
C ASP A 724 14.89 3.22 7.07
N GLY A 725 14.48 2.18 6.37
CA GLY A 725 15.12 0.88 6.43
C GLY A 725 16.49 0.87 5.76
N GLY A 726 17.43 0.13 6.33
CA GLY A 726 18.78 0.00 5.78
C GLY A 726 18.83 -0.85 4.50
N PRO A 727 19.76 -0.61 3.57
CA PRO A 727 19.83 -1.38 2.34
C PRO A 727 20.30 -2.83 2.55
N GLY A 728 19.83 -3.70 1.66
CA GLY A 728 20.23 -5.08 1.49
C GLY A 728 21.56 -5.23 0.72
N GLY A 729 22.40 -6.20 1.09
CA GLY A 729 23.47 -6.75 0.25
C GLY A 729 22.95 -7.63 -0.89
N LEU A 730 23.86 -8.26 -1.63
CA LEU A 730 23.62 -8.96 -2.91
C LEU A 730 22.40 -9.89 -2.89
N PHE A 731 22.23 -10.68 -1.82
CA PHE A 731 21.11 -11.61 -1.63
C PHE A 731 20.13 -11.17 -0.54
N SER A 732 20.45 -10.06 0.12
CA SER A 732 19.79 -9.66 1.35
C SER A 732 18.66 -8.68 1.07
N PRO A 733 17.55 -8.79 1.79
CA PRO A 733 16.47 -7.81 1.67
C PRO A 733 16.90 -6.48 2.29
N GLY A 734 16.28 -5.41 1.81
CA GLY A 734 16.28 -4.14 2.52
C GLY A 734 15.52 -4.25 3.84
N GLY A 735 15.92 -3.45 4.81
CA GLY A 735 15.24 -3.31 6.08
C GLY A 735 13.92 -2.57 5.93
N THR A 736 13.02 -2.74 6.90
CA THR A 736 11.75 -2.01 6.90
C THR A 736 11.93 -0.58 7.34
N GLY A 737 11.11 0.33 6.81
CA GLY A 737 10.96 1.67 7.34
C GLY A 737 10.27 1.66 8.70
N GLY A 738 10.63 2.61 9.53
CA GLY A 738 10.04 2.83 10.85
C GLY A 738 8.72 3.59 10.75
N ARG A 739 7.83 3.39 11.72
CA ARG A 739 6.56 4.11 11.77
C ARG A 739 6.75 5.58 12.14
N GLY A 740 5.94 6.47 11.56
CA GLY A 740 5.88 7.86 11.99
C GLY A 740 5.34 8.02 13.41
N GLY A 741 5.83 9.04 14.12
CA GLY A 741 5.46 9.34 15.49
C GLY A 741 4.04 9.89 15.64
N VAL A 742 3.54 9.93 16.87
CA VAL A 742 2.22 10.51 17.16
C VAL A 742 2.38 12.02 17.35
N GLY A 743 1.58 12.82 16.66
CA GLY A 743 1.52 14.26 16.90
C GLY A 743 0.16 14.68 17.41
N HIS A 744 0.14 15.71 18.26
CA HIS A 744 -1.11 16.31 18.69
C HIS A 744 -1.91 16.84 17.49
N ASN A 745 -1.28 17.59 16.58
CA ASN A 745 -1.88 17.94 15.29
C ASN A 745 -1.67 16.79 14.30
N ASP A 746 -0.53 16.78 13.61
CA ASP A 746 -0.30 15.84 12.52
C ASP A 746 0.63 14.72 12.96
N GLY A 747 0.34 13.51 12.51
CA GLY A 747 1.27 12.40 12.67
C GLY A 747 2.60 12.66 11.97
N GLY A 748 3.61 11.86 12.32
CA GLY A 748 4.86 11.82 11.59
C GLY A 748 4.76 10.95 10.34
N ILE A 749 5.51 11.27 9.29
CA ILE A 749 5.55 10.43 8.08
C ILE A 749 6.26 9.10 8.40
N GLY A 750 5.79 7.98 7.83
CA GLY A 750 6.50 6.70 7.91
C GLY A 750 7.82 6.72 7.11
N GLY A 751 8.84 6.03 7.61
CA GLY A 751 10.11 5.87 6.90
C GLY A 751 9.97 4.93 5.71
N ASN A 752 10.79 5.10 4.68
CA ASN A 752 10.77 4.23 3.51
C ASN A 752 11.44 2.89 3.82
N GLY A 753 11.06 1.85 3.07
CA GLY A 753 11.79 0.60 3.07
C GLY A 753 13.16 0.73 2.39
N GLY A 754 14.14 0.00 2.90
CA GLY A 754 15.47 -0.07 2.31
C GLY A 754 15.44 -0.79 0.96
N ALA A 755 16.31 -0.43 0.03
CA ALA A 755 16.43 -1.17 -1.22
C ALA A 755 17.03 -2.57 -0.98
N GLY A 756 16.56 -3.57 -1.70
CA GLY A 756 17.22 -4.87 -1.77
C GLY A 756 18.50 -4.78 -2.61
N GLY A 757 19.49 -5.64 -2.33
CA GLY A 757 20.64 -5.79 -3.24
C GLY A 757 20.28 -6.61 -4.47
N LEU A 758 21.24 -6.98 -5.33
CA LEU A 758 20.98 -7.47 -6.70
C LEU A 758 19.88 -8.54 -6.86
N PHE A 759 19.77 -9.47 -5.92
CA PHE A 759 18.73 -10.51 -5.84
C PHE A 759 17.79 -10.33 -4.64
N GLY A 760 18.13 -9.41 -3.73
CA GLY A 760 17.37 -9.14 -2.52
C GLY A 760 16.11 -8.35 -2.79
N ASN A 761 15.09 -8.57 -1.97
CA ASN A 761 13.83 -7.85 -2.08
C ASN A 761 13.93 -6.47 -1.41
N GLY A 762 13.10 -5.53 -1.86
CA GLY A 762 12.94 -4.27 -1.14
C GLY A 762 12.34 -4.50 0.24
N GLY A 763 12.78 -3.71 1.21
CA GLY A 763 12.15 -3.64 2.52
C GLY A 763 10.80 -2.92 2.46
N ASN A 764 9.92 -3.17 3.41
CA ASN A 764 8.61 -2.53 3.43
C ASN A 764 8.68 -1.11 3.97
N GLY A 765 7.82 -0.23 3.50
CA GLY A 765 7.63 1.10 4.06
C GLY A 765 7.03 1.03 5.47
N GLY A 766 7.43 1.98 6.31
CA GLY A 766 6.88 2.18 7.64
C GLY A 766 5.51 2.85 7.56
N SER A 767 4.64 2.52 8.50
CA SER A 767 3.31 3.13 8.56
C SER A 767 3.39 4.61 8.96
N GLY A 768 2.43 5.41 8.52
CA GLY A 768 2.25 6.77 8.98
C GLY A 768 1.95 6.87 10.48
N GLY A 769 2.27 8.02 11.04
CA GLY A 769 2.00 8.39 12.42
C GLY A 769 0.57 8.86 12.63
N ILE A 770 0.13 8.85 13.89
CA ILE A 770 -1.23 9.28 14.25
C ILE A 770 -1.27 10.78 14.51
N GLY A 771 -2.29 11.46 14.00
CA GLY A 771 -2.66 12.80 14.43
C GLY A 771 -3.81 12.76 15.43
N ASP A 772 -3.59 13.24 16.67
CA ASP A 772 -4.60 13.15 17.73
C ASP A 772 -5.80 14.07 17.48
N VAL A 773 -5.57 15.29 16.98
CA VAL A 773 -6.61 16.26 16.55
C VAL A 773 -6.45 16.74 15.11
N GLY A 774 -5.31 16.50 14.48
CA GLY A 774 -5.07 16.79 13.06
C GLY A 774 -5.05 15.55 12.18
N ALA A 775 -4.21 15.56 11.15
CA ALA A 775 -4.20 14.51 10.14
C ALA A 775 -3.28 13.35 10.54
N GLY A 776 -3.69 12.13 10.19
CA GLY A 776 -2.77 11.02 10.09
C GLY A 776 -1.77 11.29 8.99
N ALA A 777 -0.52 10.91 9.20
CA ALA A 777 0.52 11.18 8.22
C ALA A 777 0.70 10.06 7.22
N ASN A 778 1.30 10.39 6.09
CA ASN A 778 1.56 9.43 5.03
C ASN A 778 2.50 8.33 5.51
N ALA A 779 2.34 7.15 4.94
CA ALA A 779 3.30 6.08 5.11
C ALA A 779 4.54 6.30 4.25
N GLY A 780 5.60 5.54 4.56
CA GLY A 780 6.76 5.44 3.70
C GLY A 780 6.52 4.47 2.54
N ALA A 781 7.21 4.68 1.43
CA ALA A 781 7.18 3.79 0.29
C ALA A 781 7.95 2.50 0.57
N GLY A 782 7.59 1.44 -0.15
CA GLY A 782 8.36 0.22 -0.20
C GLY A 782 9.70 0.45 -0.91
N GLY A 783 10.74 -0.20 -0.41
CA GLY A 783 12.06 -0.18 -1.02
C GLY A 783 12.06 -0.86 -2.39
N ALA A 784 12.92 -0.42 -3.29
CA ALA A 784 13.07 -1.10 -4.57
C ALA A 784 13.67 -2.49 -4.39
N GLY A 785 13.16 -3.45 -5.15
CA GLY A 785 13.77 -4.76 -5.31
C GLY A 785 15.08 -4.68 -6.10
N GLY A 786 15.96 -5.63 -5.81
CA GLY A 786 17.18 -5.92 -6.54
C GLY A 786 17.00 -6.04 -8.03
N LEU A 787 17.97 -5.52 -8.79
CA LEU A 787 17.87 -5.38 -10.24
C LEU A 787 17.53 -6.70 -10.96
N LEU A 788 17.99 -7.88 -10.52
CA LEU A 788 17.81 -9.14 -11.25
C LEU A 788 16.53 -9.88 -10.85
N ALA A 789 16.38 -10.17 -9.55
CA ALA A 789 15.33 -11.06 -9.06
C ALA A 789 14.61 -10.52 -7.81
N GLY A 790 14.92 -9.29 -7.38
CA GLY A 790 14.30 -8.73 -6.17
C GLY A 790 12.89 -8.22 -6.44
N ALA A 791 11.91 -8.71 -5.69
CA ALA A 791 10.60 -8.10 -5.60
C ALA A 791 10.69 -6.74 -4.93
N GLY A 792 9.79 -5.83 -5.33
CA GLY A 792 9.62 -4.58 -4.61
C GLY A 792 9.10 -4.80 -3.20
N GLY A 793 9.57 -3.97 -2.26
CA GLY A 793 9.00 -3.93 -0.92
C GLY A 793 7.61 -3.30 -0.94
N ASN A 794 6.78 -3.60 0.04
CA ASN A 794 5.42 -3.06 0.08
C ASN A 794 5.41 -1.66 0.68
N GLY A 795 4.49 -0.82 0.23
CA GLY A 795 4.27 0.47 0.87
C GLY A 795 3.70 0.30 2.28
N GLY A 796 4.06 1.21 3.18
CA GLY A 796 3.48 1.22 4.53
C GLY A 796 2.02 1.68 4.53
N ASP A 797 1.27 1.40 5.59
CA ASP A 797 -0.09 1.94 5.70
C ASP A 797 -0.09 3.39 6.20
N GLY A 798 -0.99 4.21 5.68
CA GLY A 798 -1.18 5.58 6.13
C GLY A 798 -1.61 5.66 7.60
N GLY A 799 -1.19 6.71 8.28
CA GLY A 799 -1.52 6.95 9.68
C GLY A 799 -2.98 7.36 9.86
N ASN A 800 -3.54 7.08 11.04
CA ASN A 800 -4.92 7.51 11.34
C ASN A 800 -4.95 8.94 11.88
N GLY A 801 -6.02 9.68 11.63
CA GLY A 801 -6.20 11.03 12.17
C GLY A 801 -7.65 11.42 12.43
N ILE A 802 -7.87 12.63 12.91
CA ILE A 802 -9.22 13.20 13.02
C ILE A 802 -9.61 13.91 11.72
N THR A 803 -8.75 14.81 11.22
CA THR A 803 -9.10 15.64 10.05
C THR A 803 -8.91 14.91 8.73
N ALA A 804 -7.88 14.08 8.61
CA ALA A 804 -7.65 13.24 7.44
C ALA A 804 -6.85 12.00 7.83
N GLY A 805 -7.02 10.92 7.07
CA GLY A 805 -6.14 9.77 7.12
C GLY A 805 -4.92 10.01 6.26
N GLY A 806 -3.80 9.42 6.64
CA GLY A 806 -2.57 9.46 5.86
C GLY A 806 -2.68 8.64 4.58
N VAL A 807 -1.99 9.05 3.54
CA VAL A 807 -1.89 8.26 2.31
C VAL A 807 -1.03 7.02 2.57
N GLY A 808 -1.46 5.87 2.06
CA GLY A 808 -0.67 4.64 2.04
C GLY A 808 0.56 4.81 1.15
N GLY A 809 1.68 4.21 1.55
CA GLY A 809 2.92 4.28 0.80
C GLY A 809 2.82 3.53 -0.53
N ASP A 810 3.56 3.97 -1.52
CA ASP A 810 3.65 3.23 -2.79
C ASP A 810 4.43 1.93 -2.61
N GLY A 811 4.08 0.92 -3.38
CA GLY A 811 4.88 -0.28 -3.52
C GLY A 811 6.20 0.01 -4.24
N GLY A 812 7.27 -0.63 -3.79
CA GLY A 812 8.57 -0.55 -4.41
C GLY A 812 8.60 -1.20 -5.79
N ALA A 813 9.44 -0.69 -6.67
CA ALA A 813 9.61 -1.27 -7.99
C ALA A 813 10.40 -2.59 -7.94
N ALA A 814 10.08 -3.55 -8.81
CA ALA A 814 10.77 -4.83 -8.90
C ALA A 814 12.07 -4.79 -9.72
N GLY A 815 12.81 -5.90 -9.74
CA GLY A 815 13.85 -6.23 -10.71
C GLY A 815 13.35 -6.86 -12.01
N PHE A 816 14.28 -7.39 -12.81
CA PHE A 816 14.09 -7.94 -14.16
C PHE A 816 13.17 -9.17 -14.25
N LEU A 817 13.10 -10.00 -13.20
CA LEU A 817 12.34 -11.24 -13.13
C LEU A 817 11.42 -11.31 -11.90
N ALA A 818 10.95 -10.15 -11.42
CA ALA A 818 10.27 -10.07 -10.14
C ALA A 818 9.00 -9.22 -10.20
N THR A 819 8.23 -9.24 -9.12
CA THR A 819 6.97 -8.51 -9.02
C THR A 819 7.13 -7.22 -8.24
N GLY A 820 6.40 -6.19 -8.65
CA GLY A 820 6.34 -4.94 -7.89
C GLY A 820 5.73 -5.17 -6.51
N GLY A 821 6.16 -4.36 -5.54
CA GLY A 821 5.61 -4.39 -4.20
C GLY A 821 4.18 -3.88 -4.21
N THR A 822 3.37 -4.26 -3.23
CA THR A 822 1.99 -3.76 -3.17
C THR A 822 1.94 -2.37 -2.54
N GLY A 823 0.99 -1.54 -2.96
CA GLY A 823 0.72 -0.28 -2.29
C GLY A 823 0.13 -0.49 -0.90
N GLY A 824 0.50 0.36 0.04
CA GLY A 824 -0.02 0.34 1.40
C GLY A 824 -1.44 0.90 1.48
N ALA A 825 -2.22 0.47 2.46
CA ALA A 825 -3.56 1.00 2.65
C ALA A 825 -3.51 2.42 3.21
N GLY A 826 -4.47 3.25 2.83
CA GLY A 826 -4.61 4.57 3.42
C GLY A 826 -5.20 4.52 4.83
N GLY A 827 -4.83 5.49 5.66
CA GLY A 827 -5.25 5.58 7.04
C GLY A 827 -6.72 5.95 7.19
N GLY A 828 -7.34 5.53 8.29
CA GLY A 828 -8.69 5.94 8.64
C GLY A 828 -8.73 7.33 9.28
N ALA A 829 -9.84 8.05 9.14
CA ALA A 829 -10.08 9.27 9.90
C ALA A 829 -11.53 9.56 10.22
N LEU A 830 -11.74 10.51 11.14
CA LEU A 830 -13.07 11.03 11.44
C LEU A 830 -13.63 11.89 10.30
N SER A 831 -12.83 12.47 9.42
CA SER A 831 -13.34 13.27 8.29
C SER A 831 -13.14 12.55 6.96
N THR A 832 -11.91 12.56 6.44
CA THR A 832 -11.56 12.08 5.10
C THR A 832 -10.58 10.94 5.25
N GLY A 833 -10.89 9.75 4.74
CA GLY A 833 -9.91 8.67 4.72
C GLY A 833 -8.67 9.04 3.89
N GLY A 834 -7.53 8.42 4.18
CA GLY A 834 -6.32 8.58 3.38
C GLY A 834 -6.34 7.69 2.15
N ALA A 835 -5.79 8.13 1.01
CA ALA A 835 -5.77 7.32 -0.21
C ALA A 835 -4.90 6.06 -0.05
N GLY A 836 -5.23 5.00 -0.78
CA GLY A 836 -4.33 3.85 -0.91
C GLY A 836 -3.11 4.19 -1.75
N GLY A 837 -1.95 3.64 -1.39
CA GLY A 837 -0.72 3.78 -2.17
C GLY A 837 -0.78 2.98 -3.47
N THR A 838 -0.02 3.39 -4.47
CA THR A 838 0.03 2.67 -5.74
C THR A 838 0.82 1.36 -5.61
N GLY A 839 0.48 0.37 -6.41
CA GLY A 839 1.31 -0.82 -6.57
C GLY A 839 2.60 -0.48 -7.32
N GLY A 840 3.70 -1.08 -6.91
CA GLY A 840 4.99 -0.90 -7.56
C GLY A 840 5.01 -1.52 -8.95
N ASP A 841 5.74 -0.89 -9.86
CA ASP A 841 5.93 -1.42 -11.20
C ASP A 841 6.95 -2.58 -11.23
N ALA A 842 6.74 -3.55 -12.11
CA ALA A 842 7.81 -4.47 -12.51
C ALA A 842 8.73 -3.80 -13.54
N ARG A 843 10.06 -3.88 -13.35
CA ARG A 843 11.01 -3.19 -14.23
C ARG A 843 11.52 -4.10 -15.35
N TRP A 844 11.51 -3.55 -16.57
CA TRP A 844 12.17 -4.07 -17.77
C TRP A 844 11.60 -5.34 -18.40
N LEU A 845 12.06 -6.56 -18.08
CA LEU A 845 11.83 -7.70 -19.00
C LEU A 845 10.57 -8.49 -18.66
N ILE A 846 10.57 -9.24 -17.55
CA ILE A 846 9.46 -10.14 -17.19
C ILE A 846 9.07 -9.88 -15.73
N GLY A 847 7.81 -9.53 -15.47
CA GLY A 847 7.38 -9.33 -14.09
C GLY A 847 5.98 -8.72 -13.98
N ASN A 848 5.30 -8.99 -12.87
CA ASN A 848 3.96 -8.49 -12.63
C ASN A 848 4.00 -7.20 -11.82
N GLY A 849 3.09 -6.28 -12.13
CA GLY A 849 2.90 -5.11 -11.27
C GLY A 849 2.30 -5.50 -9.92
N GLY A 850 2.65 -4.74 -8.89
CA GLY A 850 2.08 -4.92 -7.55
C GLY A 850 0.63 -4.46 -7.48
N THR A 851 -0.16 -5.00 -6.57
CA THR A 851 -1.54 -4.52 -6.38
C THR A 851 -1.56 -3.16 -5.70
N GLY A 852 -2.52 -2.32 -6.05
CA GLY A 852 -2.77 -1.05 -5.37
C GLY A 852 -3.29 -1.24 -3.94
N GLY A 853 -2.92 -0.31 -3.08
CA GLY A 853 -3.37 -0.23 -1.70
C GLY A 853 -4.81 0.22 -1.59
N LYS A 854 -5.48 -0.08 -0.49
CA LYS A 854 -6.89 0.28 -0.29
C LYS A 854 -7.03 1.73 0.17
N GLY A 855 -8.14 2.38 -0.19
CA GLY A 855 -8.52 3.67 0.38
C GLY A 855 -8.95 3.51 1.83
N GLY A 856 -8.53 4.44 2.69
CA GLY A 856 -8.91 4.50 4.09
C GLY A 856 -10.35 4.98 4.29
N SER A 857 -10.90 4.67 5.45
CA SER A 857 -12.26 5.06 5.81
C SER A 857 -12.33 6.50 6.37
N GLY A 858 -13.41 7.23 6.08
CA GLY A 858 -13.69 8.57 6.63
C GLY A 858 -15.10 8.69 7.19
N SER A 859 -15.53 9.80 7.79
CA SER A 859 -16.97 10.04 8.09
C SER A 859 -17.70 10.75 6.96
N THR A 860 -17.01 11.65 6.27
CA THR A 860 -17.58 12.46 5.19
C THR A 860 -17.12 11.97 3.83
N THR A 861 -15.89 11.47 3.73
CA THR A 861 -15.32 10.98 2.47
C THR A 861 -14.44 9.76 2.70
N GLY A 862 -14.75 8.67 2.02
CA GLY A 862 -13.89 7.51 1.89
C GLY A 862 -12.82 7.83 0.86
N ALA A 863 -11.62 7.30 1.05
CA ALA A 863 -10.52 7.64 0.18
C ALA A 863 -10.46 6.78 -1.08
N THR A 864 -9.79 7.26 -2.11
CA THR A 864 -9.57 6.43 -3.30
C THR A 864 -8.65 5.24 -3.00
N GLY A 865 -8.93 4.10 -3.61
CA GLY A 865 -7.97 3.01 -3.72
C GLY A 865 -6.79 3.41 -4.59
N GLY A 866 -5.62 2.87 -4.29
CA GLY A 866 -4.41 3.06 -5.08
C GLY A 866 -4.45 2.29 -6.39
N ALA A 867 -3.80 2.82 -7.41
CA ALA A 867 -3.68 2.12 -8.69
C ALA A 867 -2.82 0.85 -8.55
N GLY A 868 -3.09 -0.17 -9.35
CA GLY A 868 -2.18 -1.28 -9.54
C GLY A 868 -0.95 -0.87 -10.34
N GLY A 869 0.19 -1.47 -10.02
CA GLY A 869 1.45 -1.26 -10.74
C GLY A 869 1.41 -1.89 -12.13
N ASN A 870 2.25 -1.37 -13.02
CA ASN A 870 2.39 -1.91 -14.36
C ASN A 870 3.34 -3.12 -14.37
N ALA A 871 3.14 -4.00 -15.33
CA ALA A 871 4.02 -5.13 -15.60
C ALA A 871 5.34 -4.71 -16.27
N GLY A 872 6.27 -5.66 -16.36
CA GLY A 872 7.51 -5.52 -17.12
C GLY A 872 7.24 -5.29 -18.61
N THR A 873 8.16 -4.61 -19.30
CA THR A 873 7.98 -4.15 -20.69
C THR A 873 7.77 -5.27 -21.72
N LEU A 874 8.31 -6.50 -21.52
CA LEU A 874 8.11 -7.61 -22.46
C LEU A 874 6.91 -8.49 -22.09
N ALA A 875 6.85 -8.97 -20.84
CA ALA A 875 5.79 -9.85 -20.38
C ALA A 875 5.46 -9.69 -18.90
N GLY A 876 4.19 -9.84 -18.55
CA GLY A 876 3.70 -9.85 -17.17
C GLY A 876 2.31 -9.26 -17.03
N TYR A 877 1.72 -9.48 -15.86
CA TYR A 877 0.37 -9.04 -15.53
C TYR A 877 0.38 -7.69 -14.84
N GLY A 878 -0.55 -6.81 -15.22
CA GLY A 878 -0.79 -5.58 -14.49
C GLY A 878 -1.36 -5.89 -13.10
N GLY A 879 -0.97 -5.12 -12.09
CA GLY A 879 -1.48 -5.27 -10.74
C GLY A 879 -2.95 -4.85 -10.65
N ALA A 880 -3.74 -5.49 -9.77
CA ALA A 880 -5.10 -5.05 -9.52
C ALA A 880 -5.12 -3.69 -8.80
N GLY A 881 -6.11 -2.86 -9.10
CA GLY A 881 -6.39 -1.64 -8.35
C GLY A 881 -6.92 -1.94 -6.96
N GLY A 882 -6.61 -1.07 -6.01
CA GLY A 882 -7.09 -1.17 -4.63
C GLY A 882 -8.56 -0.78 -4.51
N THR A 883 -9.27 -1.33 -3.53
CA THR A 883 -10.66 -0.94 -3.26
C THR A 883 -10.73 0.47 -2.66
N GLY A 884 -11.75 1.24 -3.01
CA GLY A 884 -12.04 2.55 -2.42
C GLY A 884 -12.57 2.44 -0.99
N GLY A 885 -12.26 3.45 -0.18
CA GLY A 885 -12.59 3.57 1.24
C GLY A 885 -14.06 3.84 1.53
N ILE A 886 -14.52 3.49 2.73
CA ILE A 886 -15.93 3.60 3.13
C ILE A 886 -16.17 4.87 3.96
N THR A 887 -17.38 5.45 3.95
CA THR A 887 -17.77 6.49 4.90
C THR A 887 -18.55 6.01 6.12
N VAL A 888 -18.36 6.69 7.25
CA VAL A 888 -18.76 6.29 8.62
C VAL A 888 -19.48 7.44 9.32
N SER A 889 -20.80 7.42 9.45
CA SER A 889 -21.52 8.43 10.25
C SER A 889 -21.32 8.20 11.76
N LEU A 890 -20.80 9.20 12.48
CA LEU A 890 -20.62 9.20 13.94
C LEU A 890 -21.37 10.40 14.53
N GLY A 891 -22.53 10.15 15.14
CA GLY A 891 -23.34 11.20 15.78
C GLY A 891 -24.37 11.85 14.87
N SER A 892 -24.33 13.19 14.72
CA SER A 892 -25.27 13.93 13.87
C SER A 892 -25.04 13.62 12.39
N VAL A 893 -26.12 13.35 11.66
CA VAL A 893 -26.09 13.04 10.22
C VAL A 893 -25.33 14.13 9.45
N PRO A 894 -24.19 13.82 8.82
CA PRO A 894 -23.44 14.80 8.04
C PRO A 894 -24.25 15.24 6.82
N ALA A 895 -23.99 16.45 6.32
CA ALA A 895 -24.66 16.98 5.13
C ALA A 895 -24.37 16.11 3.89
N THR A 896 -23.16 15.56 3.80
CA THR A 896 -22.71 14.72 2.68
C THR A 896 -21.83 13.58 3.18
N ALA A 897 -21.99 12.39 2.61
CA ALA A 897 -21.05 11.27 2.74
C ALA A 897 -20.76 10.67 1.37
N ALA A 898 -19.49 10.50 1.01
CA ALA A 898 -19.10 9.91 -0.27
C ALA A 898 -18.15 8.74 -0.07
N GLY A 899 -18.49 7.56 -0.59
CA GLY A 899 -17.55 6.46 -0.68
C GLY A 899 -16.36 6.82 -1.60
N GLY A 900 -15.21 6.23 -1.33
CA GLY A 900 -14.01 6.47 -2.12
C GLY A 900 -14.01 5.67 -3.41
N ALA A 901 -13.44 6.22 -4.49
CA ALA A 901 -13.34 5.49 -5.74
C ALA A 901 -12.38 4.30 -5.66
N GLY A 902 -12.61 3.25 -6.43
CA GLY A 902 -11.66 2.17 -6.63
C GLY A 902 -10.45 2.63 -7.44
N GLY A 903 -9.28 2.06 -7.15
CA GLY A 903 -8.06 2.31 -7.89
C GLY A 903 -8.08 1.65 -9.27
N THR A 904 -7.37 2.22 -10.24
CA THR A 904 -7.26 1.63 -11.57
C THR A 904 -6.39 0.38 -11.56
N GLY A 905 -6.69 -0.59 -12.43
CA GLY A 905 -5.79 -1.70 -12.70
C GLY A 905 -4.55 -1.24 -13.46
N GLY A 906 -3.42 -1.89 -13.20
CA GLY A 906 -2.17 -1.64 -13.91
C GLY A 906 -2.16 -2.26 -15.30
N ASN A 907 -1.31 -1.77 -16.18
CA ASN A 907 -1.18 -2.30 -17.53
C ASN A 907 -0.25 -3.52 -17.59
N ALA A 908 -0.53 -4.41 -18.54
CA ALA A 908 0.30 -5.58 -18.81
C ALA A 908 1.57 -5.26 -19.62
N GLY A 909 2.45 -6.27 -19.75
CA GLY A 909 3.65 -6.18 -20.59
C GLY A 909 3.32 -6.23 -22.08
N PHE A 910 4.22 -5.75 -22.94
CA PHE A 910 3.91 -5.51 -24.34
C PHE A 910 3.55 -6.77 -25.14
N LEU A 911 4.22 -7.91 -24.97
CA LEU A 911 3.94 -9.14 -25.75
C LEU A 911 2.86 -10.01 -25.10
N PHE A 912 2.99 -10.31 -23.81
CA PHE A 912 2.13 -11.25 -23.10
C PHE A 912 1.71 -10.71 -21.73
N GLY A 913 0.42 -10.79 -21.44
CA GLY A 913 -0.14 -10.49 -20.14
C GLY A 913 -1.50 -9.81 -20.21
N SER A 914 -2.33 -10.07 -19.21
CA SER A 914 -3.61 -9.38 -19.01
C SER A 914 -3.44 -8.13 -18.15
N GLY A 915 -4.24 -7.11 -18.44
CA GLY A 915 -4.34 -5.93 -17.58
C GLY A 915 -4.93 -6.29 -16.21
N GLY A 916 -4.57 -5.52 -15.19
CA GLY A 916 -5.09 -5.68 -13.85
C GLY A 916 -6.57 -5.29 -13.76
N ALA A 917 -7.34 -5.94 -12.90
CA ALA A 917 -8.72 -5.51 -12.63
C ALA A 917 -8.73 -4.15 -11.91
N GLY A 918 -9.72 -3.32 -12.18
CA GLY A 918 -10.01 -2.12 -11.41
C GLY A 918 -10.55 -2.49 -10.03
N GLY A 919 -10.21 -1.68 -9.02
CA GLY A 919 -10.71 -1.85 -7.67
C GLY A 919 -12.18 -1.48 -7.56
N THR A 920 -12.92 -2.10 -6.64
CA THR A 920 -14.30 -1.71 -6.36
C THR A 920 -14.35 -0.35 -5.66
N GLY A 921 -15.37 0.45 -5.94
CA GLY A 921 -15.69 1.65 -5.18
C GLY A 921 -16.12 1.32 -3.75
N GLY A 922 -15.87 2.25 -2.83
CA GLY A 922 -16.26 2.14 -1.45
C GLY A 922 -17.72 2.51 -1.24
N ALA A 923 -18.39 1.83 -0.31
CA ALA A 923 -19.75 2.17 0.08
C ALA A 923 -19.78 3.50 0.85
N SER A 924 -20.91 4.21 0.79
CA SER A 924 -21.14 5.38 1.63
C SER A 924 -21.98 5.08 2.87
N GLY A 925 -21.66 5.78 3.96
CA GLY A 925 -22.43 5.78 5.20
C GLY A 925 -23.63 6.73 5.15
N HIS A 926 -24.38 6.77 6.26
CA HIS A 926 -25.61 7.57 6.38
C HIS A 926 -25.34 9.09 6.40
N ALA A 927 -25.97 9.86 5.50
CA ALA A 927 -25.84 11.32 5.37
C ALA A 927 -27.07 11.96 4.73
N VAL A 928 -27.26 13.28 4.81
CA VAL A 928 -28.37 13.94 4.09
C VAL A 928 -28.27 13.67 2.59
N ILE A 929 -27.05 13.70 2.04
CA ILE A 929 -26.72 13.29 0.67
C ILE A 929 -25.62 12.22 0.74
N SER A 930 -25.86 11.03 0.22
CA SER A 930 -24.92 9.91 0.31
C SER A 930 -24.59 9.34 -1.07
N THR A 931 -23.32 9.38 -1.49
CA THR A 931 -22.88 8.87 -2.79
C THR A 931 -21.89 7.72 -2.65
N GLY A 932 -22.19 6.56 -3.24
CA GLY A 932 -21.19 5.49 -3.34
C GLY A 932 -19.98 5.92 -4.17
N GLY A 933 -18.81 5.34 -3.91
CA GLY A 933 -17.61 5.62 -4.69
C GLY A 933 -17.61 4.91 -6.03
N ASP A 934 -17.03 5.50 -7.06
CA ASP A 934 -16.96 4.88 -8.38
C ASP A 934 -16.01 3.66 -8.39
N GLY A 935 -16.26 2.69 -9.25
CA GLY A 935 -15.34 1.62 -9.53
C GLY A 935 -14.13 2.10 -10.34
N GLY A 936 -12.96 1.50 -10.09
CA GLY A 936 -11.74 1.78 -10.83
C GLY A 936 -11.76 1.18 -12.23
N ALA A 937 -11.11 1.83 -13.19
CA ALA A 937 -10.96 1.26 -14.53
C ALA A 937 -10.04 0.04 -14.53
N GLY A 938 -10.29 -0.92 -15.41
CA GLY A 938 -9.37 -2.02 -15.68
C GLY A 938 -8.15 -1.56 -16.48
N GLY A 939 -7.02 -2.26 -16.29
CA GLY A 939 -5.79 -2.00 -17.03
C GLY A 939 -5.80 -2.61 -18.43
N ASN A 940 -4.95 -2.10 -19.31
CA ASN A 940 -4.84 -2.60 -20.68
C ASN A 940 -3.95 -3.85 -20.77
N ALA A 941 -4.25 -4.71 -21.73
CA ALA A 941 -3.47 -5.91 -22.01
C ALA A 941 -2.27 -5.65 -22.92
N GLY A 942 -1.39 -6.66 -23.00
CA GLY A 942 -0.36 -6.75 -24.03
C GLY A 942 -0.93 -7.17 -25.39
N LEU A 943 -0.03 -7.53 -26.31
CA LEU A 943 -0.39 -8.07 -27.62
C LEU A 943 -1.27 -9.33 -27.50
N LEU A 944 -0.89 -10.23 -26.58
CA LEU A 944 -1.64 -11.42 -26.20
C LEU A 944 -2.05 -11.32 -24.73
N GLY A 945 -3.34 -11.12 -24.49
CA GLY A 945 -3.91 -10.97 -23.16
C GLY A 945 -5.28 -10.31 -23.18
N ASN A 946 -6.03 -10.48 -22.11
CA ASN A 946 -7.33 -9.79 -21.94
C ASN A 946 -7.13 -8.45 -21.23
N GLY A 947 -7.97 -7.48 -21.57
CA GLY A 947 -8.09 -6.26 -20.78
C GLY A 947 -8.60 -6.60 -19.37
N GLY A 948 -8.25 -5.77 -18.39
CA GLY A 948 -8.74 -5.93 -17.02
C GLY A 948 -10.21 -5.54 -16.91
N ASN A 949 -10.99 -6.24 -16.08
CA ASN A 949 -12.35 -5.81 -15.79
C ASN A 949 -12.35 -4.50 -14.99
N GLY A 950 -13.30 -3.61 -15.26
CA GLY A 950 -13.60 -2.48 -14.40
C GLY A 950 -14.19 -2.92 -13.06
N GLY A 951 -13.90 -2.16 -12.03
CA GLY A 951 -14.43 -2.40 -10.68
C GLY A 951 -15.89 -1.98 -10.58
N ASN A 952 -16.65 -2.63 -9.71
CA ASN A 952 -18.02 -2.20 -9.38
C ASN A 952 -18.00 -0.90 -8.57
N GLY A 953 -18.98 -0.03 -8.76
CA GLY A 953 -19.26 1.11 -7.88
C GLY A 953 -19.74 0.67 -6.50
N GLY A 954 -19.56 1.54 -5.52
CA GLY A 954 -20.00 1.34 -4.14
C GLY A 954 -21.47 1.67 -3.96
N ASP A 955 -22.09 1.05 -2.95
CA ASP A 955 -23.50 1.28 -2.63
C ASP A 955 -23.69 2.54 -1.78
N CYS A 956 -24.87 3.16 -1.88
CA CYS A 956 -25.29 4.27 -1.01
C CYS A 956 -26.15 3.79 0.17
N ALA A 957 -26.14 4.53 1.29
CA ALA A 957 -26.97 4.22 2.43
C ALA A 957 -28.49 4.43 2.14
N PRO A 958 -29.38 3.56 2.64
CA PRO A 958 -30.81 3.64 2.35
C PRO A 958 -31.49 4.81 3.06
N GLY A 959 -32.37 5.52 2.35
CA GLY A 959 -33.15 6.63 2.92
C GLY A 959 -32.51 8.01 2.77
N ASP A 960 -31.29 8.07 2.23
CA ASP A 960 -30.56 9.30 1.97
C ASP A 960 -30.83 9.82 0.55
N SER A 961 -30.79 11.15 0.36
CA SER A 961 -30.89 11.75 -0.97
C SER A 961 -29.56 11.65 -1.72
N GLY A 962 -29.22 10.48 -2.26
CA GLY A 962 -28.01 10.28 -3.06
C GLY A 962 -28.01 9.00 -3.91
N SER A 963 -26.90 8.68 -4.55
CA SER A 963 -26.79 7.62 -5.58
C SER A 963 -25.61 6.69 -5.33
N SER A 964 -25.73 5.43 -5.72
CA SER A 964 -24.58 4.51 -5.79
C SER A 964 -23.49 5.07 -6.72
N GLY A 965 -22.26 4.61 -6.55
CA GLY A 965 -21.15 4.98 -7.43
C GLY A 965 -21.30 4.36 -8.82
N GLY A 966 -20.69 4.97 -9.83
CA GLY A 966 -20.58 4.43 -11.17
C GLY A 966 -19.64 3.22 -11.23
N GLY A 967 -19.84 2.34 -12.21
CA GLY A 967 -18.91 1.26 -12.51
C GLY A 967 -17.70 1.75 -13.29
N GLY A 968 -16.54 1.14 -13.04
CA GLY A 968 -15.32 1.43 -13.78
C GLY A 968 -15.35 0.85 -15.20
N ASN A 969 -14.67 1.49 -16.14
CA ASN A 969 -14.54 0.96 -17.50
C ASN A 969 -13.64 -0.27 -17.54
N GLY A 970 -13.90 -1.20 -18.44
CA GLY A 970 -12.99 -2.29 -18.77
C GLY A 970 -11.78 -1.80 -19.56
N GLY A 971 -10.66 -2.49 -19.41
CA GLY A 971 -9.44 -2.22 -20.18
C GLY A 971 -9.47 -2.85 -21.57
N ASP A 972 -8.66 -2.32 -22.47
CA ASP A 972 -8.57 -2.82 -23.86
C ASP A 972 -7.63 -4.03 -23.97
N ALA A 973 -7.92 -4.91 -24.93
CA ALA A 973 -6.99 -5.93 -25.41
C ALA A 973 -6.16 -5.47 -26.62
N GLY A 974 -4.98 -6.05 -26.81
CA GLY A 974 -4.08 -5.72 -27.92
C GLY A 974 -4.48 -6.35 -29.26
N GLN A 975 -3.93 -7.53 -29.58
CA GLN A 975 -4.23 -8.25 -30.82
C GLN A 975 -5.09 -9.49 -30.57
N ILE A 976 -4.75 -10.27 -29.55
CA ILE A 976 -5.46 -11.50 -29.19
C ILE A 976 -5.86 -11.43 -27.71
N GLY A 977 -7.14 -11.58 -27.44
CA GLY A 977 -7.75 -11.53 -26.11
C GLY A 977 -8.99 -10.64 -26.10
N ASN A 978 -9.80 -10.78 -25.06
CA ASN A 978 -11.02 -9.99 -24.93
C ASN A 978 -10.76 -8.67 -24.21
N GLY A 979 -11.52 -7.63 -24.55
CA GLY A 979 -11.61 -6.44 -23.72
C GLY A 979 -12.18 -6.79 -22.35
N GLY A 980 -11.88 -5.99 -21.33
CA GLY A 980 -12.42 -6.21 -19.98
C GLY A 980 -13.88 -5.80 -19.89
N ASN A 981 -14.66 -6.45 -19.03
CA ASN A 981 -16.02 -6.00 -18.74
C ASN A 981 -16.00 -4.67 -17.98
N GLY A 982 -16.98 -3.81 -18.25
CA GLY A 982 -17.30 -2.68 -17.39
C GLY A 982 -17.86 -3.14 -16.05
N GLY A 983 -17.63 -2.34 -15.02
CA GLY A 983 -18.15 -2.57 -13.69
C GLY A 983 -19.61 -2.20 -13.54
N ASN A 984 -20.30 -2.84 -12.61
CA ASN A 984 -21.67 -2.47 -12.24
C ASN A 984 -21.68 -1.20 -11.39
N GLY A 985 -22.73 -0.39 -11.46
CA GLY A 985 -22.90 0.81 -10.65
C GLY A 985 -23.95 1.75 -11.25
N ALA A 986 -24.33 2.81 -10.52
CA ALA A 986 -25.43 3.69 -10.92
C ALA A 986 -25.30 4.25 -12.35
N THR A 987 -24.06 4.43 -12.80
CA THR A 987 -23.71 4.50 -14.21
C THR A 987 -22.91 3.26 -14.57
N ALA A 988 -23.39 2.48 -15.54
CA ALA A 988 -22.67 1.30 -16.00
C ALA A 988 -21.30 1.68 -16.58
N GLY A 989 -20.25 0.99 -16.15
CA GLY A 989 -18.94 1.11 -16.79
C GLY A 989 -19.00 0.55 -18.21
N SER A 990 -18.27 1.18 -19.13
CA SER A 990 -18.17 0.66 -20.50
C SER A 990 -17.25 -0.56 -20.59
N GLY A 991 -17.58 -1.51 -21.46
CA GLY A 991 -16.69 -2.60 -21.83
C GLY A 991 -15.48 -2.09 -22.63
N GLY A 992 -14.32 -2.71 -22.43
CA GLY A 992 -13.12 -2.43 -23.20
C GLY A 992 -13.15 -3.08 -24.59
N ASN A 993 -12.32 -2.62 -25.52
CA ASN A 993 -12.25 -3.18 -26.87
C ASN A 993 -11.53 -4.53 -26.88
N GLY A 994 -12.02 -5.45 -27.71
CA GLY A 994 -11.41 -6.74 -27.99
C GLY A 994 -10.17 -6.65 -28.87
N GLY A 995 -9.38 -7.73 -28.88
CA GLY A 995 -8.17 -7.83 -29.69
C GLY A 995 -8.47 -7.71 -31.18
N LYS A 996 -7.64 -6.93 -31.90
CA LYS A 996 -7.83 -6.64 -33.33
C LYS A 996 -7.81 -7.85 -34.26
N LEU A 997 -7.23 -8.97 -33.81
CA LEU A 997 -7.14 -10.22 -34.58
C LEU A 997 -8.12 -11.28 -34.05
N LEU A 998 -8.20 -11.45 -32.73
CA LEU A 998 -9.10 -12.43 -32.11
C LEU A 998 -9.48 -11.98 -30.70
N GLY A 999 -10.76 -11.73 -30.47
CA GLY A 999 -11.28 -11.37 -29.15
C GLY A 999 -12.65 -10.70 -29.26
N GLN A 1000 -13.40 -10.71 -28.16
CA GLN A 1000 -14.63 -9.93 -28.03
C GLN A 1000 -14.38 -8.64 -27.27
N ASP A 1001 -15.17 -7.62 -27.60
CA ASP A 1001 -15.33 -6.46 -26.73
C ASP A 1001 -15.88 -6.92 -25.37
N GLY A 1002 -15.52 -6.19 -24.33
CA GLY A 1002 -16.07 -6.39 -23.01
C GLY A 1002 -17.55 -6.05 -22.96
N LEU A 1003 -18.26 -6.68 -22.02
CA LEU A 1003 -19.63 -6.31 -21.74
C LEU A 1003 -19.67 -5.02 -20.92
N ASP A 1004 -20.62 -4.15 -21.22
CA ASP A 1004 -20.93 -3.03 -20.33
C ASP A 1004 -21.42 -3.54 -18.97
N GLY A 1005 -21.21 -2.73 -17.95
CA GLY A 1005 -21.75 -2.96 -16.62
C GLY A 1005 -23.27 -2.87 -16.57
N LEU A 1006 -23.81 -3.22 -15.40
CA LEU A 1006 -25.23 -3.06 -15.11
C LEU A 1006 -25.48 -1.88 -14.16
N PRO A 1007 -26.60 -1.15 -14.34
CA PRO A 1007 -26.99 -0.04 -13.47
C PRO A 1007 -27.43 -0.47 -12.07
#